data_AF-A0A5J9VK59-F1
#
_entry.id   AF-A0A5J9VK59-F1
#
_cell.length_a   1.000
_cell.length_b   1.000
_cell.length_c   1.000
_cell.angle_alpha   90.00
_cell.angle_beta   90.00
_cell.angle_gamma   90.00
#
_symmetry.space_group_name_H-M   'P 1'
#
loop_
_entity.id
_entity.type
_entity.pdbx_description
1 polymer ?
#
loop_
_entity_poly.entity_id
_entity_poly.type
_entity_poly.pdbx_seq_one_letter_code
_entity_poly.pdbx_strand_id
1 'polypeptide(L)'
;MIRKLENKIEKQIKAQNCEQKPNRPCRSLAVPAERTAMEGSSESSRAARFSRPLMVLPLQSFPEETFWDALRRLKLDVLGTDDSPLPITAPQACNLLKAARRIIVPPSDNSYGNRNDCPVPGTLINTNNMRGFQNLDRDLLLKAEAKKILDDIISGKVEEDPSLLLRFLVISFADLKNWKVYYNVAFPSLIFNSKMTLLSLQSASKVLSEEEATSLYNSLLEWRASNTKTTVVPFFLISISSKLCASVRHLKDWNACQGNCQKLLFGYYDHGSKGDKVKQDFPGGALRNYIAFLNIRWKIDKVQFFCYREHRGMPDLEHSLIGEASFSQPDGWDDPDYVPEAIGWEGEKPGKGTKEIEPKIANLESINPVSQDNEKQLMHLKLMGWRHFPVNIDKLSSVRVLLLGAGTLGCEVARLLMTWGVRKLTVVDSGYVAAPDLVKQSLYIDKDCGLPRATAIIPRLKERCPAVEVEGIKMEIPMPGHPVSPSNMASVLDECKHLETLVASNDAVFLLTDTWESKWLPTLFCANQNKIAITAVLGYDSYLVMRHGAGLGIIDEVVTRMDDLNTTKDALERQRLGCCFCNDSASLSITNGILDQHATALPGLTSIASGKAVELFARMLHHPDEIYAPGDIAGMDTEHQLGLLPHQLRGSLPKCVLSTELGGSLSNCAACSSAVLSEYRRKGLDFVMQAINYPTYLKDLTGVIDLKRPDDYPKMPAIIPVNSEKFSDVRCLLVGAGTLGCDVARILMDCGVRKLTVVDSGRVVVSNLARQSLYTSDDRGAPKATAILNHLSERCPSVDAQGIQMEIPMPGHPVSPNEAAGVLEDCMRLKELVASHDAIFLLTDTRESRWLPTLLCTDENKIAITAALGYDSYLVMRHGAGPGTNCEGSNVDAAMDKLSTKDALGRQRLGCYFCNDVVAPVDSVSNRTLDQQCTVTRPGLASIASGRAADLFTRMLNHPDGIHAPGDIAGTSGEHTLGLLPHQIRGSLSQYNLLTLLGYSSSHCIACSNAVLSEYRRRGMDFVMQVINEPTYLEDLTGLTDLMKSANFSQVEWVDESDEDAFVEI
;
A
#
# COMPACT_ATOMS: atom_id res chain seq x y z
N MET A 1 -0.99 -7.19 25.64
CA MET A 1 -2.39 -7.62 25.43
C MET A 1 -2.63 -8.10 23.99
N ILE A 2 -2.16 -7.38 22.97
CA ILE A 2 -2.29 -7.71 21.54
C ILE A 2 -1.73 -9.10 21.17
N ARG A 3 -0.54 -9.49 21.64
CA ARG A 3 0.02 -10.85 21.43
C ARG A 3 -0.80 -12.00 22.02
N LYS A 4 -1.66 -11.74 23.02
CA LYS A 4 -2.59 -12.75 23.57
C LYS A 4 -3.86 -12.85 22.74
N LEU A 5 -4.24 -11.79 22.01
CA LEU A 5 -5.38 -11.79 21.10
C LEU A 5 -5.04 -12.50 19.78
N GLU A 6 -3.84 -12.26 19.23
CA GLU A 6 -3.34 -12.93 18.01
C GLU A 6 -3.29 -14.46 18.17
N ASN A 7 -2.80 -14.96 19.31
CA ASN A 7 -2.75 -16.40 19.60
C ASN A 7 -4.14 -17.04 19.82
N LYS A 8 -5.16 -16.25 20.15
CA LYS A 8 -6.53 -16.74 20.35
C LYS A 8 -7.29 -16.82 19.02
N ILE A 9 -7.03 -15.88 18.12
CA ILE A 9 -7.61 -15.81 16.76
C ILE A 9 -7.01 -16.92 15.86
N GLU A 10 -5.70 -17.17 15.91
CA GLU A 10 -5.08 -18.27 15.14
C GLU A 10 -5.59 -19.66 15.55
N LYS A 11 -5.95 -19.85 16.82
CA LYS A 11 -6.53 -21.11 17.31
C LYS A 11 -8.00 -21.30 16.89
N GLN A 12 -8.77 -20.22 16.74
CA GLN A 12 -10.16 -20.31 16.26
C GLN A 12 -10.24 -20.54 14.75
N ILE A 13 -9.34 -19.93 13.96
CA ILE A 13 -9.32 -20.10 12.49
C ILE A 13 -8.94 -21.54 12.07
N LYS A 14 -8.08 -22.23 12.84
CA LYS A 14 -7.76 -23.63 12.58
C LYS A 14 -8.86 -24.63 12.96
N ALA A 15 -9.81 -24.25 13.81
CA ALA A 15 -10.91 -25.11 14.23
C ALA A 15 -12.11 -25.06 13.25
N GLN A 16 -12.29 -23.97 12.50
CA GLN A 16 -13.43 -23.81 11.58
C GLN A 16 -13.21 -24.36 10.16
N ASN A 17 -11.98 -24.68 9.75
CA ASN A 17 -11.68 -25.19 8.40
C ASN A 17 -11.69 -26.73 8.28
N CYS A 18 -12.30 -27.43 9.25
CA CYS A 18 -12.37 -28.90 9.25
C CYS A 18 -13.81 -29.42 9.14
N GLU A 19 -14.71 -28.70 8.49
CA GLU A 19 -16.00 -29.22 8.02
C GLU A 19 -16.29 -28.64 6.63
N GLN A 20 -16.88 -29.46 5.75
CA GLN A 20 -17.24 -29.19 4.35
C GLN A 20 -16.21 -29.59 3.27
N LYS A 21 -16.23 -30.88 2.92
CA LYS A 21 -16.06 -31.31 1.52
C LYS A 21 -17.27 -32.14 1.09
N PRO A 22 -17.84 -31.92 -0.11
CA PRO A 22 -19.08 -32.55 -0.57
C PRO A 22 -18.85 -33.95 -1.17
N ASN A 23 -19.90 -34.75 -1.10
CA ASN A 23 -20.05 -36.13 -1.56
C ASN A 23 -20.09 -36.30 -3.10
N ARG A 24 -19.65 -37.50 -3.54
CA ARG A 24 -19.97 -38.30 -4.77
C ARG A 24 -18.83 -38.46 -5.82
N PRO A 25 -18.80 -39.56 -6.61
CA PRO A 25 -19.15 -40.96 -6.30
C PRO A 25 -18.03 -41.96 -6.71
N CYS A 26 -17.95 -43.10 -6.01
CA CYS A 26 -17.05 -44.21 -6.34
C CYS A 26 -17.48 -44.94 -7.62
N ARG A 27 -16.54 -45.14 -8.56
CA ARG A 27 -16.59 -46.23 -9.55
C ARG A 27 -15.33 -47.08 -9.42
N SER A 28 -15.59 -48.38 -9.34
CA SER A 28 -14.72 -49.55 -9.28
C SER A 28 -13.55 -49.56 -10.28
N LEU A 29 -12.43 -50.19 -9.90
CA LEU A 29 -11.98 -51.45 -10.53
C LEU A 29 -10.72 -52.05 -9.87
N ALA A 30 -10.87 -53.34 -9.53
CA ALA A 30 -9.89 -54.42 -9.57
C ALA A 30 -8.70 -54.44 -8.58
N VAL A 31 -8.92 -55.18 -7.49
CA VAL A 31 -7.93 -56.05 -6.84
C VAL A 31 -7.78 -57.33 -7.67
N PRO A 32 -6.59 -57.95 -7.71
CA PRO A 32 -6.51 -59.40 -7.76
C PRO A 32 -5.85 -59.99 -6.50
N ALA A 33 -6.64 -60.84 -5.84
CA ALA A 33 -6.35 -62.17 -5.35
C ALA A 33 -5.28 -62.38 -4.25
N GLU A 34 -5.81 -62.78 -3.09
CA GLU A 34 -5.20 -63.60 -2.04
C GLU A 34 -4.67 -64.95 -2.57
N ARG A 35 -3.69 -65.52 -1.85
CA ARG A 35 -3.74 -66.91 -1.34
C ARG A 35 -2.69 -67.18 -0.25
N THR A 36 -3.17 -67.12 1.00
CA THR A 36 -3.11 -68.14 2.08
C THR A 36 -1.96 -69.16 2.15
N ALA A 37 -1.27 -69.22 3.31
CA ALA A 37 -1.13 -70.39 4.20
C ALA A 37 -0.53 -69.92 5.55
N MET A 38 -1.33 -69.77 6.62
CA MET A 38 -1.72 -70.74 7.67
C MET A 38 -0.71 -70.92 8.83
N GLU A 39 -1.11 -70.37 9.98
CA GLU A 39 -1.04 -70.83 11.37
C GLU A 39 0.30 -71.28 12.02
N GLY A 40 0.76 -70.43 12.97
CA GLY A 40 0.74 -70.76 14.41
C GLY A 40 1.88 -71.62 14.99
N SER A 41 2.78 -71.02 15.77
CA SER A 41 3.07 -71.43 17.17
C SER A 41 4.25 -70.71 17.81
N SER A 42 4.05 -70.41 19.09
CA SER A 42 5.02 -70.26 20.20
C SER A 42 6.04 -69.11 20.24
N GLU A 43 5.95 -68.43 21.39
CA GLU A 43 6.92 -67.54 22.01
C GLU A 43 8.35 -68.10 22.08
N SER A 44 9.30 -67.17 22.27
CA SER A 44 10.71 -67.37 22.60
C SER A 44 11.62 -67.81 21.44
N SER A 45 12.34 -66.85 20.83
CA SER A 45 13.82 -66.83 20.80
C SER A 45 14.42 -65.78 19.85
N ARG A 46 15.55 -65.20 20.29
CA ARG A 46 16.63 -64.53 19.52
C ARG A 46 16.46 -63.07 19.06
N ALA A 47 16.86 -62.16 19.95
CA ALA A 47 17.55 -60.94 19.55
C ALA A 47 18.92 -61.30 18.92
N ALA A 48 18.97 -61.42 17.59
CA ALA A 48 20.22 -61.58 16.84
C ALA A 48 20.80 -60.20 16.48
N ARG A 49 22.00 -59.90 16.97
CA ARG A 49 22.84 -58.76 16.56
C ARG A 49 23.25 -58.96 15.09
N PHE A 50 22.63 -58.23 14.16
CA PHE A 50 23.10 -58.16 12.78
C PHE A 50 23.95 -56.91 12.57
N SER A 51 25.24 -57.11 12.27
CA SER A 51 26.13 -56.05 11.77
C SER A 51 25.59 -55.51 10.44
N ARG A 52 25.41 -54.20 10.34
CA ARG A 52 24.89 -53.54 9.12
C ARG A 52 25.76 -52.34 8.72
N PRO A 53 25.75 -51.90 7.45
CA PRO A 53 26.42 -50.66 7.06
C PRO A 53 25.91 -49.46 7.87
N LEU A 54 26.81 -48.56 8.27
CA LEU A 54 26.43 -47.34 9.00
C LEU A 54 25.66 -46.39 8.08
N MET A 55 24.34 -46.28 8.27
CA MET A 55 23.48 -45.31 7.58
C MET A 55 23.35 -44.03 8.42
N VAL A 56 23.35 -42.87 7.75
CA VAL A 56 23.34 -41.56 8.39
C VAL A 56 22.22 -40.67 7.84
N LEU A 57 21.76 -39.72 8.66
CA LEU A 57 20.76 -38.73 8.26
C LEU A 57 21.38 -37.56 7.49
N PRO A 58 20.70 -37.05 6.45
CA PRO A 58 21.10 -35.82 5.76
C PRO A 58 20.81 -34.58 6.63
N LEU A 59 21.71 -33.60 6.55
CA LEU A 59 21.54 -32.26 7.11
C LEU A 59 20.68 -31.39 6.19
N GLN A 60 20.00 -30.38 6.76
CA GLN A 60 19.17 -29.43 5.99
C GLN A 60 19.68 -27.99 6.15
N SER A 61 19.56 -27.20 5.08
CA SER A 61 19.94 -25.79 5.07
C SER A 61 18.72 -24.87 5.12
N PHE A 62 18.81 -23.79 5.90
CA PHE A 62 17.81 -22.70 5.93
C PHE A 62 18.52 -21.35 5.84
N PRO A 63 18.97 -20.96 4.64
CA PRO A 63 19.59 -19.67 4.43
C PRO A 63 18.54 -18.55 4.56
N GLU A 64 18.85 -17.49 5.31
CA GLU A 64 17.96 -16.34 5.47
C GLU A 64 17.92 -15.46 4.19
N GLU A 65 16.84 -14.72 3.97
CA GLU A 65 16.75 -13.74 2.87
C GLU A 65 17.89 -12.72 2.93
N THR A 66 18.36 -12.38 4.14
CA THR A 66 19.47 -11.43 4.36
C THR A 66 20.82 -11.94 3.85
N PHE A 67 21.03 -13.25 3.82
CA PHE A 67 22.23 -13.87 3.24
C PHE A 67 22.24 -13.72 1.72
N TRP A 68 21.09 -13.98 1.08
CA TRP A 68 20.96 -13.88 -0.38
C TRP A 68 21.03 -12.44 -0.88
N ASP A 69 20.45 -11.47 -0.18
CA ASP A 69 20.62 -10.05 -0.52
C ASP A 69 22.09 -9.61 -0.37
N ALA A 70 22.81 -10.10 0.63
CA ALA A 70 24.23 -9.81 0.79
C ALA A 70 25.07 -10.41 -0.35
N LEU A 71 24.79 -11.65 -0.77
CA LEU A 71 25.43 -12.27 -1.95
C LEU A 71 25.14 -11.48 -3.23
N ARG A 72 23.89 -11.04 -3.42
CA ARG A 72 23.47 -10.23 -4.57
C ARG A 72 24.28 -8.94 -4.67
N ARG A 73 24.42 -8.21 -3.55
CA ARG A 73 25.24 -6.98 -3.48
C ARG A 73 26.71 -7.26 -3.71
N LEU A 74 27.27 -8.30 -3.07
CA LEU A 74 28.66 -8.68 -3.27
C LEU A 74 28.95 -9.01 -4.74
N LYS A 75 28.03 -9.71 -5.43
CA LYS A 75 28.14 -10.02 -6.86
C LYS A 75 28.14 -8.76 -7.73
N LEU A 76 27.24 -7.81 -7.44
CA LEU A 76 27.11 -6.55 -8.18
C LEU A 76 28.29 -5.60 -7.94
N ASP A 77 28.67 -5.42 -6.68
CA ASP A 77 29.54 -4.33 -6.25
C ASP A 77 31.03 -4.73 -6.22
N VAL A 78 31.32 -6.04 -6.09
CA VAL A 78 32.69 -6.53 -5.85
C VAL A 78 33.11 -7.63 -6.83
N LEU A 79 32.37 -8.74 -6.93
CA LEU A 79 32.82 -9.93 -7.67
C LEU A 79 32.73 -9.73 -9.19
N GLY A 80 31.69 -9.04 -9.67
CA GLY A 80 31.46 -8.86 -11.10
C GLY A 80 31.32 -10.20 -11.83
N THR A 81 32.35 -10.56 -12.61
CA THR A 81 32.44 -11.82 -13.35
C THR A 81 33.32 -12.89 -12.68
N ASP A 82 33.84 -12.63 -11.49
CA ASP A 82 34.63 -13.61 -10.73
C ASP A 82 33.70 -14.69 -10.14
N ASP A 83 33.94 -15.95 -10.50
CA ASP A 83 33.26 -17.13 -9.97
C ASP A 83 34.16 -17.99 -9.07
N SER A 84 35.29 -17.43 -8.62
CA SER A 84 36.20 -18.08 -7.69
C SER A 84 35.51 -18.47 -6.37
N PRO A 85 35.88 -19.62 -5.76
CA PRO A 85 35.27 -20.06 -4.51
C PRO A 85 35.52 -19.07 -3.36
N LEU A 86 34.45 -18.72 -2.64
CA LEU A 86 34.48 -17.81 -1.49
C LEU A 86 34.37 -18.57 -0.17
N PRO A 87 35.22 -18.31 0.83
CA PRO A 87 35.07 -18.88 2.15
C PRO A 87 33.88 -18.22 2.88
N ILE A 88 33.03 -19.04 3.49
CA ILE A 88 31.90 -18.61 4.33
C ILE A 88 31.89 -19.40 5.64
N THR A 89 31.26 -18.89 6.69
CA THR A 89 31.16 -19.57 8.00
C THR A 89 29.75 -19.49 8.54
N ALA A 90 29.12 -20.61 8.92
CA ALA A 90 27.73 -20.60 9.40
C ALA A 90 27.57 -21.22 10.79
N PRO A 91 26.73 -20.63 11.66
CA PRO A 91 26.40 -21.24 12.95
C PRO A 91 25.55 -22.50 12.75
N GLN A 92 25.91 -23.57 13.45
CA GLN A 92 25.12 -24.81 13.49
C GLN A 92 24.11 -24.76 14.64
N ALA A 93 22.81 -24.74 14.32
CA ALA A 93 21.74 -24.78 15.32
C ALA A 93 20.72 -25.89 14.98
N CYS A 94 20.54 -26.87 15.88
CA CYS A 94 19.48 -27.89 15.78
C CYS A 94 19.40 -28.61 14.41
N ASN A 95 20.53 -29.15 13.90
CA ASN A 95 20.62 -29.85 12.59
C ASN A 95 20.32 -28.96 11.37
N LEU A 96 20.32 -27.65 11.59
CA LEU A 96 20.09 -26.64 10.57
C LEU A 96 21.32 -25.74 10.52
N LEU A 97 21.88 -25.56 9.33
CA LEU A 97 22.84 -24.50 9.09
C LEU A 97 22.07 -23.24 8.70
N LYS A 98 22.13 -22.23 9.58
CA LYS A 98 21.49 -20.93 9.38
C LYS A 98 22.50 -19.96 8.79
N ALA A 99 22.33 -19.64 7.52
CA ALA A 99 23.17 -18.62 6.88
C ALA A 99 22.52 -17.23 7.05
N ALA A 100 23.17 -16.33 7.79
CA ALA A 100 22.80 -14.93 8.00
C ALA A 100 23.83 -13.96 7.38
N ARG A 101 23.47 -12.68 7.22
CA ARG A 101 24.30 -11.64 6.57
C ARG A 101 25.76 -11.51 7.06
N ARG A 102 26.04 -11.78 8.34
CA ARG A 102 27.39 -11.62 8.94
C ARG A 102 28.44 -12.63 8.41
N ILE A 103 28.02 -13.61 7.63
CA ILE A 103 28.77 -14.83 7.25
C ILE A 103 29.62 -14.65 5.98
N ILE A 104 29.26 -13.68 5.14
CA ILE A 104 29.95 -13.41 3.87
C ILE A 104 31.15 -12.47 4.07
N VAL A 105 31.25 -11.81 5.23
CA VAL A 105 32.37 -10.95 5.62
C VAL A 105 33.23 -11.75 6.59
N PRO A 106 34.57 -11.78 6.45
CA PRO A 106 35.45 -12.47 7.40
C PRO A 106 35.15 -11.95 8.83
N PRO A 107 34.99 -12.86 9.82
CA PRO A 107 34.57 -12.47 11.15
C PRO A 107 35.58 -11.49 11.76
N SER A 108 35.13 -10.28 12.11
CA SER A 108 35.83 -9.43 13.06
C SER A 108 35.67 -10.01 14.46
N ASP A 109 36.78 -10.14 15.19
CA ASP A 109 37.05 -11.00 16.36
C ASP A 109 36.09 -11.00 17.59
N ASN A 110 34.91 -10.36 17.60
CA ASN A 110 34.22 -10.09 18.87
C ASN A 110 32.67 -10.24 18.92
N SER A 111 32.09 -11.31 18.36
CA SER A 111 30.67 -11.59 18.65
C SER A 111 30.33 -13.08 18.81
N TYR A 112 30.93 -13.73 19.80
CA TYR A 112 30.49 -15.05 20.29
C TYR A 112 29.57 -14.85 21.49
N GLY A 113 28.25 -15.00 21.32
CA GLY A 113 27.29 -14.61 22.36
C GLY A 113 26.09 -15.53 22.59
N ASN A 114 25.88 -16.59 21.80
CA ASN A 114 24.69 -17.43 21.97
C ASN A 114 24.99 -18.94 22.05
N ARG A 115 24.13 -19.65 22.80
CA ARG A 115 24.25 -21.07 23.20
C ARG A 115 24.22 -22.10 22.04
N ASN A 116 24.14 -21.63 20.78
CA ASN A 116 23.99 -22.44 19.55
C ASN A 116 24.88 -21.93 18.38
N ASP A 117 25.93 -21.15 18.65
CA ASP A 117 26.78 -20.53 17.60
C ASP A 117 28.11 -21.28 17.40
N CYS A 118 28.06 -22.59 17.08
CA CYS A 118 29.25 -23.32 16.60
C CYS A 118 29.58 -22.87 15.17
N PRO A 119 30.72 -22.18 14.91
CA PRO A 119 31.07 -21.73 13.58
C PRO A 119 31.54 -22.91 12.74
N VAL A 120 30.77 -23.24 11.71
CA VAL A 120 31.10 -24.29 10.74
C VAL A 120 31.70 -23.62 9.50
N PRO A 121 32.90 -24.02 9.03
CA PRO A 121 33.47 -23.50 7.80
C PRO A 121 32.76 -24.04 6.56
N GLY A 122 32.65 -23.22 5.52
CA GLY A 122 32.08 -23.62 4.24
C GLY A 122 32.62 -22.84 3.05
N THR A 123 32.25 -23.30 1.86
CA THR A 123 32.67 -22.71 0.58
C THR A 123 31.42 -22.32 -0.22
N LEU A 124 31.41 -21.12 -0.78
CA LEU A 124 30.37 -20.62 -1.69
C LEU A 124 30.94 -20.46 -3.10
N ILE A 125 30.31 -21.10 -4.08
CA ILE A 125 30.62 -20.94 -5.50
C ILE A 125 29.39 -20.32 -6.16
N ASN A 126 29.49 -19.08 -6.60
CA ASN A 126 28.42 -18.41 -7.34
C ASN A 126 28.84 -18.27 -8.80
N THR A 127 28.07 -18.87 -9.71
CA THR A 127 28.34 -18.78 -11.15
C THR A 127 27.70 -17.52 -11.75
N ASN A 128 28.20 -17.10 -12.90
CA ASN A 128 27.72 -15.90 -13.59
C ASN A 128 26.44 -16.12 -14.40
N ASN A 129 26.14 -17.36 -14.79
CA ASN A 129 24.98 -17.68 -15.61
C ASN A 129 24.39 -19.06 -15.26
N MET A 130 23.10 -19.24 -15.57
CA MET A 130 22.37 -20.48 -15.30
C MET A 130 23.03 -21.71 -15.95
N ARG A 131 23.57 -21.56 -17.17
CA ARG A 131 24.24 -22.67 -17.86
C ARG A 131 25.48 -23.13 -17.12
N GLY A 132 26.28 -22.20 -16.61
CA GLY A 132 27.44 -22.47 -15.77
C GLY A 132 27.04 -23.22 -14.50
N PHE A 133 25.98 -22.78 -13.82
CA PHE A 133 25.43 -23.46 -12.64
C PHE A 133 24.97 -24.89 -12.93
N GLN A 134 24.29 -25.12 -14.05
CA GLN A 134 23.82 -26.45 -14.46
C GLN A 134 24.96 -27.39 -14.89
N ASN A 135 26.04 -26.83 -15.45
CA ASN A 135 27.19 -27.59 -15.95
C ASN A 135 28.28 -27.84 -14.88
N LEU A 136 28.11 -27.35 -13.65
CA LEU A 136 29.06 -27.63 -12.57
C LEU A 136 29.16 -29.14 -12.31
N ASP A 137 30.39 -29.66 -12.26
CA ASP A 137 30.64 -31.03 -11.84
C ASP A 137 30.46 -31.13 -10.31
N ARG A 138 29.23 -31.47 -9.90
CA ARG A 138 28.84 -31.57 -8.50
C ARG A 138 29.59 -32.66 -7.74
N ASP A 139 30.01 -33.72 -8.42
CA ASP A 139 30.75 -34.82 -7.81
C ASP A 139 32.21 -34.39 -7.56
N LEU A 140 32.84 -33.71 -8.53
CA LEU A 140 34.18 -33.13 -8.37
C LEU A 140 34.23 -32.11 -7.22
N LEU A 141 33.25 -31.21 -7.14
CA LEU A 141 33.19 -30.20 -6.09
C LEU A 141 33.01 -30.82 -4.70
N LEU A 142 32.19 -31.86 -4.59
CA LEU A 142 31.99 -32.58 -3.32
C LEU A 142 33.27 -33.33 -2.90
N LYS A 143 33.97 -33.95 -3.86
CA LYS A 143 35.28 -34.59 -3.64
C LYS A 143 36.35 -33.60 -3.18
N ALA A 144 36.36 -32.39 -3.75
CA ALA A 144 37.30 -31.35 -3.33
C ALA A 144 37.10 -30.94 -1.86
N GLU A 145 35.84 -30.82 -1.40
CA GLU A 145 35.56 -30.57 0.02
C GLU A 145 35.86 -31.79 0.90
N ALA A 146 35.60 -33.00 0.41
CA ALA A 146 35.95 -34.24 1.12
C ALA A 146 37.47 -34.37 1.33
N LYS A 147 38.28 -33.99 0.33
CA LYS A 147 39.73 -33.95 0.44
C LYS A 147 40.18 -32.99 1.55
N LYS A 148 39.60 -31.78 1.64
CA LYS A 148 39.91 -30.83 2.71
C LYS A 148 39.66 -31.41 4.11
N ILE A 149 38.56 -32.15 4.29
CA ILE A 149 38.28 -32.83 5.58
C ILE A 149 39.36 -33.87 5.89
N LEU A 150 39.76 -34.67 4.89
CA LEU A 150 40.79 -35.68 5.07
C LEU A 150 42.16 -35.04 5.39
N ASP A 151 42.54 -33.98 4.69
CA ASP A 151 43.79 -33.25 4.92
C ASP A 151 43.83 -32.65 6.34
N ASP A 152 42.71 -32.11 6.83
CA ASP A 152 42.58 -31.60 8.20
C ASP A 152 42.67 -32.73 9.25
N ILE A 153 42.15 -33.92 8.94
CA ILE A 153 42.30 -35.12 9.78
C ILE A 153 43.78 -35.54 9.83
N ILE A 154 44.44 -35.68 8.68
CA ILE A 154 45.83 -36.16 8.59
C ILE A 154 46.80 -35.18 9.26
N SER A 155 46.61 -33.88 9.02
CA SER A 155 47.46 -32.83 9.59
C SER A 155 47.32 -32.64 11.10
N GLY A 156 46.27 -33.20 11.71
CA GLY A 156 46.01 -33.08 13.15
C GLY A 156 45.33 -31.79 13.57
N LYS A 157 44.98 -30.88 12.65
CA LYS A 157 44.26 -29.63 12.95
C LYS A 157 42.92 -29.87 13.63
N VAL A 158 42.27 -31.00 13.35
CA VAL A 158 41.01 -31.43 13.97
C VAL A 158 41.13 -31.62 15.49
N GLU A 159 42.32 -31.97 16.00
CA GLU A 159 42.56 -32.07 17.45
C GLU A 159 42.51 -30.69 18.11
N GLU A 160 42.87 -29.65 17.35
CA GLU A 160 42.81 -28.26 17.79
C GLU A 160 41.43 -27.64 17.66
N ASP A 161 40.81 -27.83 16.50
CA ASP A 161 39.48 -27.36 16.14
C ASP A 161 38.64 -28.49 15.52
N PRO A 162 37.81 -29.16 16.33
CA PRO A 162 36.96 -30.25 15.85
C PRO A 162 35.87 -29.81 14.87
N SER A 163 35.59 -28.49 14.76
CA SER A 163 34.59 -27.98 13.82
C SER A 163 34.95 -28.22 12.36
N LEU A 164 36.24 -28.41 12.04
CA LEU A 164 36.74 -28.70 10.69
C LEU A 164 36.20 -30.02 10.10
N LEU A 165 35.70 -30.94 10.95
CA LEU A 165 35.00 -32.15 10.52
C LEU A 165 33.60 -31.86 9.94
N LEU A 166 33.07 -30.67 10.23
CA LEU A 166 31.81 -30.15 9.72
C LEU A 166 32.17 -29.10 8.67
N ARG A 167 32.08 -29.47 7.39
CA ARG A 167 32.19 -28.52 6.28
C ARG A 167 30.89 -28.49 5.50
N PHE A 168 30.61 -27.38 4.82
CA PHE A 168 29.48 -27.30 3.89
C PHE A 168 29.85 -26.56 2.61
N LEU A 169 29.16 -26.90 1.52
CA LEU A 169 29.34 -26.29 0.20
C LEU A 169 28.02 -25.68 -0.24
N VAL A 170 28.05 -24.45 -0.74
CA VAL A 170 26.91 -23.81 -1.40
C VAL A 170 27.31 -23.52 -2.84
N ILE A 171 26.58 -24.08 -3.79
CA ILE A 171 26.64 -23.66 -5.20
C ILE A 171 25.43 -22.79 -5.50
N SER A 172 25.62 -21.70 -6.23
CA SER A 172 24.53 -20.77 -6.52
C SER A 172 24.65 -20.06 -7.85
N PHE A 173 23.52 -19.55 -8.33
CA PHE A 173 23.42 -18.58 -9.40
C PHE A 173 22.41 -17.51 -8.99
N ALA A 174 22.90 -16.30 -8.74
CA ALA A 174 22.06 -15.13 -8.52
C ALA A 174 21.60 -14.52 -9.86
N ASP A 175 20.30 -14.61 -10.14
CA ASP A 175 19.60 -13.90 -11.21
C ASP A 175 19.21 -12.50 -10.71
N LEU A 176 20.08 -11.55 -11.00
CA LEU A 176 19.97 -10.16 -10.55
C LEU A 176 18.77 -9.44 -11.16
N LYS A 177 18.25 -9.90 -12.32
CA LYS A 177 17.13 -9.26 -13.02
C LYS A 177 15.79 -9.69 -12.45
N ASN A 178 15.65 -10.98 -12.17
CA ASN A 178 14.40 -11.57 -11.69
C ASN A 178 14.33 -11.69 -10.16
N TRP A 179 15.27 -11.09 -9.43
CA TRP A 179 15.36 -11.14 -7.97
C TRP A 179 15.29 -12.57 -7.41
N LYS A 180 15.92 -13.53 -8.09
CA LYS A 180 15.92 -14.95 -7.72
C LYS A 180 17.34 -15.46 -7.53
N VAL A 181 17.55 -16.30 -6.53
CA VAL A 181 18.80 -17.04 -6.36
C VAL A 181 18.51 -18.53 -6.42
N TYR A 182 19.15 -19.20 -7.38
CA TYR A 182 19.11 -20.65 -7.52
C TYR A 182 20.29 -21.23 -6.76
N TYR A 183 20.09 -22.24 -5.91
CA TYR A 183 21.17 -22.79 -5.11
C TYR A 183 20.99 -24.27 -4.74
N ASN A 184 22.10 -24.92 -4.46
CA ASN A 184 22.16 -26.24 -3.82
C ASN A 184 23.18 -26.21 -2.68
N VAL A 185 22.93 -26.99 -1.63
CA VAL A 185 23.82 -27.09 -0.47
C VAL A 185 24.25 -28.55 -0.28
N ALA A 186 25.52 -28.77 0.06
CA ALA A 186 26.05 -30.09 0.40
C ALA A 186 26.75 -30.09 1.77
N PHE A 187 26.64 -31.22 2.46
CA PHE A 187 27.28 -31.50 3.74
C PHE A 187 28.14 -32.77 3.63
N PRO A 188 29.39 -32.65 3.13
CA PRO A 188 30.27 -33.79 2.84
C PRO A 188 30.43 -34.75 4.03
N SER A 189 30.05 -36.00 3.79
CA SER A 189 30.28 -37.14 4.69
C SER A 189 31.14 -38.17 3.97
N LEU A 190 32.31 -38.49 4.54
CA LEU A 190 33.34 -39.29 3.89
C LEU A 190 32.89 -40.75 3.65
N ILE A 191 33.30 -41.29 2.50
CA ILE A 191 33.14 -42.69 2.09
C ILE A 191 34.51 -43.22 1.68
N PHE A 192 34.90 -44.32 2.29
CA PHE A 192 36.13 -45.04 1.99
C PHE A 192 35.81 -46.40 1.36
N ASN A 193 36.82 -47.02 0.75
CA ASN A 193 36.73 -48.39 0.22
C ASN A 193 36.45 -49.41 1.35
N SER A 194 37.04 -49.20 2.52
CA SER A 194 36.72 -49.94 3.75
C SER A 194 35.33 -49.57 4.26
N LYS A 195 34.45 -50.57 4.49
CA LYS A 195 33.07 -50.32 4.92
C LYS A 195 32.97 -50.06 6.42
N MET A 196 32.50 -48.86 6.79
CA MET A 196 32.10 -48.57 8.17
C MET A 196 30.87 -49.41 8.56
N THR A 197 31.04 -50.26 9.57
CA THR A 197 30.02 -51.23 9.99
C THR A 197 29.48 -50.87 11.38
N LEU A 198 28.16 -50.73 11.49
CA LEU A 198 27.47 -50.52 12.75
C LEU A 198 27.23 -51.88 13.43
N LEU A 199 27.78 -52.04 14.63
CA LEU A 199 27.71 -53.27 15.43
C LEU A 199 26.53 -53.26 16.40
N SER A 200 26.26 -52.11 17.02
CA SER A 200 25.10 -51.91 17.91
C SER A 200 24.65 -50.46 17.92
N LEU A 201 23.36 -50.23 18.14
CA LEU A 201 22.77 -48.90 18.32
C LEU A 201 21.52 -49.03 19.18
N GLN A 202 21.49 -48.35 20.32
CA GLN A 202 20.35 -48.32 21.23
C GLN A 202 20.20 -46.93 21.85
N SER A 203 19.02 -46.65 22.41
CA SER A 203 18.79 -45.45 23.21
C SER A 203 19.74 -45.42 24.42
N ALA A 204 20.27 -44.24 24.75
CA ALA A 204 21.22 -44.08 25.84
C ALA A 204 20.61 -44.49 27.20
N SER A 205 19.31 -44.27 27.41
CA SER A 205 18.59 -44.71 28.62
C SER A 205 18.51 -46.23 28.78
N LYS A 206 18.69 -47.00 27.70
CA LYS A 206 18.70 -48.48 27.75
C LYS A 206 20.09 -49.08 27.95
N VAL A 207 21.15 -48.29 27.69
CA VAL A 207 22.55 -48.75 27.74
C VAL A 207 23.23 -48.35 29.06
N LEU A 208 22.84 -47.21 29.63
CA LEU A 208 23.38 -46.68 30.89
C LEU A 208 22.55 -47.20 32.07
N SER A 209 23.20 -47.45 33.22
CA SER A 209 22.47 -47.62 34.48
C SER A 209 21.80 -46.32 34.93
N GLU A 210 20.84 -46.39 35.85
CA GLU A 210 20.14 -45.19 36.36
C GLU A 210 21.10 -44.18 37.01
N GLU A 211 22.14 -44.67 37.70
CA GLU A 211 23.20 -43.86 38.31
C GLU A 211 24.12 -43.24 37.26
N GLU A 212 24.53 -44.02 36.24
CA GLU A 212 25.35 -43.53 35.12
C GLU A 212 24.59 -42.46 34.31
N ALA A 213 23.30 -42.69 34.04
CA ALA A 213 22.45 -41.76 33.30
C ALA A 213 22.27 -40.45 34.06
N THR A 214 22.06 -40.50 35.37
CA THR A 214 21.93 -39.29 36.22
C THR A 214 23.25 -38.51 36.27
N SER A 215 24.38 -39.20 36.45
CA SER A 215 25.70 -38.55 36.46
C SER A 215 26.04 -37.94 35.10
N LEU A 216 25.75 -38.64 34.00
CA LEU A 216 25.96 -38.13 32.64
C LEU A 216 25.05 -36.93 32.35
N TYR A 217 23.79 -36.99 32.77
CA TYR A 217 22.83 -35.89 32.61
C TYR A 217 23.37 -34.61 33.27
N ASN A 218 23.79 -34.69 34.55
CA ASN A 218 24.33 -33.54 35.28
C ASN A 218 25.62 -33.02 34.63
N SER A 219 26.52 -33.92 34.22
CA SER A 219 27.78 -33.54 33.56
C SER A 219 27.57 -32.84 32.22
N LEU A 220 26.58 -33.28 31.42
CA LEU A 220 26.20 -32.62 30.16
C LEU A 220 25.58 -31.24 30.42
N LEU A 221 24.81 -31.12 31.51
CA LEU A 221 24.16 -29.87 31.92
C LEU A 221 25.20 -28.85 32.41
N GLU A 222 26.20 -29.28 33.19
CA GLU A 222 27.34 -28.46 33.59
C GLU A 222 28.21 -28.07 32.40
N TRP A 223 28.52 -29.02 31.51
CA TRP A 223 29.24 -28.77 30.26
C TRP A 223 28.55 -27.69 29.43
N ARG A 224 27.21 -27.74 29.36
CA ARG A 224 26.34 -26.75 28.69
C ARG A 224 26.22 -25.41 29.42
N ALA A 225 26.28 -25.39 30.74
CA ALA A 225 26.07 -24.20 31.58
C ALA A 225 27.36 -23.39 31.81
N SER A 226 28.53 -24.00 31.65
CA SER A 226 29.82 -23.33 31.81
C SER A 226 29.98 -22.16 30.82
N ASN A 227 30.14 -20.93 31.32
CA ASN A 227 30.36 -19.69 30.56
C ASN A 227 31.72 -19.62 29.83
N THR A 228 32.43 -20.75 29.74
CA THR A 228 33.70 -20.91 29.04
C THR A 228 33.48 -21.32 27.58
N LYS A 229 34.55 -21.30 26.76
CA LYS A 229 34.60 -21.66 25.32
C LYS A 229 34.10 -23.09 24.98
N THR A 230 33.47 -23.79 25.91
CA THR A 230 32.89 -25.16 25.84
C THR A 230 31.52 -25.20 25.13
N THR A 231 30.81 -24.07 25.04
CA THR A 231 29.48 -23.95 24.38
C THR A 231 29.50 -24.07 22.85
N VAL A 232 30.68 -24.15 22.24
CA VAL A 232 30.90 -23.98 20.79
C VAL A 232 31.50 -25.24 20.14
N VAL A 233 31.80 -26.30 20.90
CA VAL A 233 32.57 -27.45 20.38
C VAL A 233 31.66 -28.62 19.94
N PRO A 234 31.69 -29.07 18.67
CA PRO A 234 30.75 -30.07 18.14
C PRO A 234 31.09 -31.53 18.47
N PHE A 235 32.31 -31.83 18.91
CA PHE A 235 32.78 -33.18 19.25
C PHE A 235 33.50 -33.18 20.60
N PHE A 236 33.27 -34.19 21.42
CA PHE A 236 33.74 -34.26 22.80
C PHE A 236 33.93 -35.70 23.29
N LEU A 237 34.58 -35.85 24.45
CA LEU A 237 34.85 -37.13 25.11
C LEU A 237 34.00 -37.26 26.37
N ILE A 238 33.45 -38.45 26.61
CA ILE A 238 32.78 -38.80 27.85
C ILE A 238 33.55 -39.95 28.49
N SER A 239 33.99 -39.77 29.72
CA SER A 239 34.58 -40.84 30.52
C SER A 239 33.68 -41.17 31.71
N ILE A 240 33.39 -42.45 31.93
CA ILE A 240 32.65 -42.94 33.09
C ILE A 240 33.64 -43.75 33.95
N SER A 241 33.88 -43.27 35.17
CA SER A 241 34.79 -43.90 36.12
C SER A 241 34.20 -45.14 36.79
N SER A 242 35.03 -45.93 37.47
CA SER A 242 34.59 -47.10 38.26
C SER A 242 33.67 -46.77 39.44
N LYS A 243 33.55 -45.48 39.82
CA LYS A 243 32.58 -44.97 40.80
C LYS A 243 31.27 -44.52 40.16
N LEU A 244 31.03 -44.85 38.89
CA LEU A 244 29.86 -44.44 38.09
C LEU A 244 29.73 -42.92 37.87
N CYS A 245 30.78 -42.14 38.17
CA CYS A 245 30.81 -40.72 37.84
C CYS A 245 31.21 -40.51 36.38
N ALA A 246 30.36 -39.84 35.61
CA ALA A 246 30.64 -39.36 34.27
C ALA A 246 31.39 -38.02 34.30
N SER A 247 32.27 -37.78 33.32
CA SER A 247 32.86 -36.46 33.07
C SER A 247 33.01 -36.21 31.57
N VAL A 248 32.66 -34.99 31.14
CA VAL A 248 32.75 -34.53 29.74
C VAL A 248 34.02 -33.70 29.57
N ARG A 249 34.81 -33.97 28.52
CA ARG A 249 36.11 -33.31 28.26
C ARG A 249 36.31 -32.99 26.78
N HIS A 250 37.25 -32.09 26.49
CA HIS A 250 37.67 -31.78 25.12
C HIS A 250 38.48 -32.92 24.50
N LEU A 251 38.52 -32.98 23.17
CA LEU A 251 39.31 -33.98 22.44
C LEU A 251 40.83 -33.87 22.71
N LYS A 252 41.33 -32.66 23.00
CA LYS A 252 42.73 -32.40 23.40
C LYS A 252 43.15 -33.16 24.66
N ASP A 253 42.19 -33.45 25.55
CA ASP A 253 42.45 -34.10 26.84
C ASP A 253 42.52 -35.64 26.73
N TRP A 254 42.54 -36.17 25.50
CA TRP A 254 42.57 -37.60 25.21
C TRP A 254 43.62 -38.37 26.04
N ASN A 255 44.84 -37.87 26.10
CA ASN A 255 45.95 -38.52 26.82
C ASN A 255 45.69 -38.63 28.33
N ALA A 256 44.92 -37.70 28.92
CA ALA A 256 44.57 -37.71 30.34
C ALA A 256 43.43 -38.69 30.68
N CYS A 257 42.73 -39.22 29.66
CA CYS A 257 41.57 -40.11 29.82
C CYS A 257 41.94 -41.61 29.79
N GLN A 258 43.14 -41.98 29.34
CA GLN A 258 43.53 -43.38 29.13
C GLN A 258 43.76 -44.20 30.42
N GLY A 259 43.84 -43.57 31.59
CA GLY A 259 44.36 -44.21 32.81
C GLY A 259 43.35 -44.64 33.90
N ASN A 260 42.04 -44.33 33.81
CA ASN A 260 41.13 -44.56 34.96
C ASN A 260 39.61 -44.66 34.63
N CYS A 261 39.22 -44.95 33.39
CA CYS A 261 37.81 -45.03 32.98
C CYS A 261 37.33 -46.48 32.75
N GLN A 262 36.12 -46.80 33.22
CA GLN A 262 35.45 -48.09 32.96
C GLN A 262 34.75 -48.11 31.60
N LYS A 263 34.20 -46.97 31.16
CA LYS A 263 33.62 -46.78 29.82
C LYS A 263 34.08 -45.44 29.24
N LEU A 264 34.38 -45.43 27.94
CA LEU A 264 34.82 -44.24 27.20
C LEU A 264 33.94 -44.10 25.96
N LEU A 265 33.19 -42.99 25.87
CA LEU A 265 32.27 -42.72 24.76
C LEU A 265 32.73 -41.48 23.99
N PHE A 266 32.74 -41.58 22.67
CA PHE A 266 33.03 -40.48 21.77
C PHE A 266 31.72 -39.74 21.45
N GLY A 267 31.52 -38.60 22.10
CA GLY A 267 30.32 -37.78 21.98
C GLY A 267 30.38 -36.82 20.81
N TYR A 268 29.26 -36.63 20.12
CA TYR A 268 29.07 -35.52 19.20
C TYR A 268 27.63 -35.01 19.29
N TYR A 269 27.44 -33.75 18.93
CA TYR A 269 26.11 -33.14 18.89
C TYR A 269 25.35 -33.67 17.67
N ASP A 270 24.34 -34.50 17.92
CA ASP A 270 23.45 -35.07 16.91
C ASP A 270 22.07 -34.46 17.11
N HIS A 271 21.63 -33.52 16.27
CA HIS A 271 20.33 -32.90 16.50
C HIS A 271 19.22 -33.61 15.71
N GLY A 272 19.02 -34.91 15.95
CA GLY A 272 18.09 -35.79 15.20
C GLY A 272 16.75 -35.17 14.75
N SER A 273 16.16 -35.71 13.67
CA SER A 273 14.94 -35.17 13.05
C SER A 273 13.76 -35.08 14.02
N LYS A 274 13.30 -33.86 14.34
CA LYS A 274 12.05 -33.65 15.09
C LYS A 274 10.85 -34.12 14.26
N GLY A 275 10.07 -35.07 14.79
CA GLY A 275 8.71 -35.37 14.33
C GLY A 275 8.52 -36.62 13.47
N ASP A 276 9.57 -37.35 13.09
CA ASP A 276 9.46 -38.54 12.22
C ASP A 276 10.06 -39.77 12.92
N LYS A 277 9.21 -40.66 13.45
CA LYS A 277 9.62 -41.81 14.28
C LYS A 277 10.63 -42.72 13.59
N VAL A 278 10.58 -42.83 12.26
CA VAL A 278 11.49 -43.67 11.46
C VAL A 278 12.91 -43.08 11.39
N LYS A 279 13.05 -41.76 11.49
CA LYS A 279 14.35 -41.07 11.42
C LYS A 279 15.05 -40.98 12.77
N GLN A 280 14.37 -41.28 13.87
CA GLN A 280 14.97 -41.24 15.22
C GLN A 280 16.02 -42.34 15.43
N ASP A 281 16.02 -43.41 14.64
CA ASP A 281 16.94 -44.55 14.76
C ASP A 281 18.26 -44.39 13.98
N PHE A 282 18.51 -43.24 13.34
CA PHE A 282 19.71 -43.00 12.54
C PHE A 282 20.56 -41.85 13.10
N PRO A 283 21.89 -41.99 13.19
CA PRO A 283 22.80 -40.91 13.56
C PRO A 283 22.99 -39.88 12.42
N GLY A 284 23.44 -38.66 12.74
CA GLY A 284 23.78 -37.63 11.75
C GLY A 284 25.03 -37.97 10.91
N GLY A 285 25.14 -37.36 9.72
CA GLY A 285 26.25 -37.57 8.77
C GLY A 285 27.66 -37.32 9.32
N ALA A 286 27.77 -36.36 10.24
CA ALA A 286 29.01 -35.99 10.93
C ALA A 286 29.72 -37.17 11.62
N LEU A 287 28.97 -38.20 12.04
CA LEU A 287 29.52 -39.38 12.69
C LEU A 287 30.55 -40.11 11.82
N ARG A 288 30.34 -40.16 10.49
CA ARG A 288 31.28 -40.81 9.57
C ARG A 288 32.63 -40.11 9.57
N ASN A 289 32.62 -38.77 9.50
CA ASN A 289 33.83 -37.95 9.53
C ASN A 289 34.56 -38.14 10.87
N TYR A 290 33.81 -38.23 11.97
CA TYR A 290 34.39 -38.44 13.29
C TYR A 290 35.01 -39.84 13.46
N ILE A 291 34.34 -40.90 13.02
CA ILE A 291 34.90 -42.26 13.05
C ILE A 291 36.17 -42.34 12.19
N ALA A 292 36.19 -41.69 11.03
CA ALA A 292 37.37 -41.62 10.17
C ALA A 292 38.56 -40.97 10.90
N PHE A 293 38.32 -39.84 11.58
CA PHE A 293 39.33 -39.18 12.42
C PHE A 293 39.88 -40.12 13.50
N LEU A 294 39.01 -40.75 14.28
CA LEU A 294 39.40 -41.62 15.39
C LEU A 294 40.23 -42.83 14.94
N ASN A 295 39.89 -43.41 13.79
CA ASN A 295 40.63 -44.54 13.25
C ASN A 295 41.98 -44.11 12.65
N ILE A 296 41.99 -43.09 11.80
CA ILE A 296 43.20 -42.66 11.08
C ILE A 296 44.26 -42.08 12.03
N ARG A 297 43.85 -41.24 12.98
CA ARG A 297 44.78 -40.54 13.88
C ARG A 297 45.06 -41.31 15.16
N TRP A 298 44.01 -41.82 15.82
CA TRP A 298 44.13 -42.47 17.13
C TRP A 298 44.17 -44.00 17.06
N LYS A 299 44.13 -44.58 15.85
CA LYS A 299 44.21 -46.04 15.61
C LYS A 299 43.16 -46.84 16.37
N ILE A 300 41.95 -46.28 16.47
CA ILE A 300 40.81 -46.91 17.14
C ILE A 300 39.97 -47.65 16.09
N ASP A 301 40.00 -48.99 16.11
CA ASP A 301 39.24 -49.82 15.16
C ASP A 301 37.77 -50.00 15.54
N LYS A 302 37.48 -49.98 16.85
CA LYS A 302 36.11 -50.09 17.42
C LYS A 302 35.80 -48.86 18.25
N VAL A 303 34.85 -48.06 17.78
CA VAL A 303 34.47 -46.79 18.38
C VAL A 303 33.11 -46.94 19.05
N GLN A 304 33.06 -46.71 20.36
CA GLN A 304 31.80 -46.50 21.08
C GLN A 304 31.44 -45.02 21.03
N PHE A 305 30.36 -44.67 20.34
CA PHE A 305 29.94 -43.29 20.12
C PHE A 305 28.65 -42.95 20.87
N PHE A 306 28.50 -41.67 21.22
CA PHE A 306 27.31 -41.09 21.84
C PHE A 306 26.75 -39.98 20.96
N CYS A 307 25.56 -40.21 20.40
CA CYS A 307 24.78 -39.22 19.66
C CYS A 307 23.98 -38.38 20.67
N TYR A 308 24.48 -37.20 20.99
CA TYR A 308 23.87 -36.34 21.98
C TYR A 308 22.72 -35.51 21.39
N ARG A 309 21.50 -35.75 21.88
CA ARG A 309 20.26 -35.06 21.48
C ARG A 309 19.68 -34.27 22.64
N GLU A 310 18.88 -33.27 22.30
CA GLU A 310 18.25 -32.37 23.27
C GLU A 310 16.78 -32.10 23.03
N HIS A 311 16.08 -31.89 24.15
CA HIS A 311 14.72 -31.39 24.18
C HIS A 311 14.64 -30.09 25.01
N ARG A 312 14.17 -29.00 24.39
CA ARG A 312 14.04 -27.67 25.02
C ARG A 312 15.33 -27.15 25.72
N GLY A 313 16.50 -27.49 25.17
CA GLY A 313 17.80 -27.06 25.70
C GLY A 313 18.30 -27.89 26.88
N MET A 314 17.66 -29.04 27.15
CA MET A 314 18.09 -30.01 28.16
C MET A 314 18.52 -31.31 27.47
N PRO A 315 19.49 -32.05 28.04
CA PRO A 315 19.85 -33.39 27.56
C PRO A 315 18.63 -34.31 27.47
N ASP A 316 18.43 -34.97 26.32
CA ASP A 316 17.36 -35.94 26.11
C ASP A 316 17.99 -37.33 25.94
N LEU A 317 18.19 -38.03 27.06
CA LEU A 317 18.82 -39.36 27.06
C LEU A 317 17.93 -40.47 26.51
N GLU A 318 16.61 -40.25 26.42
CA GLU A 318 15.69 -41.22 25.80
C GLU A 318 15.87 -41.23 24.28
N HIS A 319 16.03 -40.07 23.67
CA HIS A 319 16.22 -39.97 22.23
C HIS A 319 17.69 -39.98 21.81
N SER A 320 18.63 -39.67 22.71
CA SER A 320 20.08 -39.83 22.49
C SER A 320 20.43 -41.30 22.25
N LEU A 321 21.44 -41.54 21.42
CA LEU A 321 21.81 -42.90 21.00
C LEU A 321 23.23 -43.24 21.47
N ILE A 322 23.43 -44.44 22.00
CA ILE A 322 24.76 -45.04 22.20
C ILE A 322 24.90 -46.20 21.22
N GLY A 323 26.00 -46.21 20.48
CA GLY A 323 26.29 -47.26 19.52
C GLY A 323 27.76 -47.62 19.47
N GLU A 324 28.04 -48.74 18.81
CA GLU A 324 29.39 -49.20 18.53
C GLU A 324 29.54 -49.39 17.03
N ALA A 325 30.57 -48.77 16.45
CA ALA A 325 30.93 -48.91 15.05
C ALA A 325 32.35 -49.47 14.91
N SER A 326 32.55 -50.34 13.95
CA SER A 326 33.88 -50.80 13.54
C SER A 326 34.25 -50.22 12.20
N PHE A 327 35.47 -49.73 12.10
CA PHE A 327 36.06 -49.27 10.86
C PHE A 327 37.50 -49.74 10.80
N SER A 328 37.83 -50.53 9.78
CA SER A 328 39.21 -50.91 9.49
C SER A 328 39.90 -49.79 8.74
N GLN A 329 41.19 -49.63 8.99
CA GLN A 329 42.00 -48.62 8.32
C GLN A 329 41.83 -48.71 6.79
N PRO A 330 41.49 -47.60 6.10
CA PRO A 330 41.24 -47.60 4.66
C PRO A 330 42.56 -47.76 3.89
N ASP A 331 42.60 -48.57 2.83
CA ASP A 331 43.83 -48.74 2.03
C ASP A 331 44.16 -47.47 1.22
N GLY A 332 45.43 -47.03 1.25
CA GLY A 332 45.94 -45.89 0.46
C GLY A 332 45.62 -44.49 1.01
N TRP A 333 45.08 -44.40 2.24
CA TRP A 333 44.73 -43.13 2.90
C TRP A 333 45.90 -42.19 3.17
N ASP A 334 47.12 -42.74 3.22
CA ASP A 334 48.38 -42.05 3.47
C ASP A 334 49.04 -41.52 2.18
N ASP A 335 48.48 -41.84 1.02
CA ASP A 335 48.87 -41.28 -0.27
C ASP A 335 48.36 -39.82 -0.39
N PRO A 336 49.25 -38.81 -0.61
CA PRO A 336 48.84 -37.42 -0.82
C PRO A 336 47.83 -37.19 -1.95
N ASP A 337 47.79 -38.10 -2.92
CA ASP A 337 46.89 -38.04 -4.07
C ASP A 337 45.55 -38.76 -3.83
N TYR A 338 45.38 -39.43 -2.69
CA TYR A 338 44.12 -40.09 -2.35
C TYR A 338 42.99 -39.08 -2.11
N VAL A 339 41.84 -39.33 -2.73
CA VAL A 339 40.62 -38.53 -2.57
C VAL A 339 39.48 -39.44 -2.16
N PRO A 340 38.90 -39.28 -0.96
CA PRO A 340 37.77 -40.08 -0.54
C PRO A 340 36.53 -39.70 -1.34
N GLU A 341 35.68 -40.69 -1.61
CA GLU A 341 34.32 -40.44 -2.08
C GLU A 341 33.52 -39.74 -0.97
N ALA A 342 32.45 -39.03 -1.33
CA ALA A 342 31.59 -38.37 -0.35
C ALA A 342 30.13 -38.34 -0.79
N ILE A 343 29.25 -38.30 0.21
CA ILE A 343 27.81 -38.03 0.04
C ILE A 343 27.45 -36.77 0.82
N GLY A 344 26.28 -36.20 0.55
CA GLY A 344 25.75 -35.12 1.39
C GLY A 344 25.01 -34.01 0.66
N TRP A 345 24.70 -34.14 -0.63
CA TRP A 345 23.85 -33.18 -1.32
C TRP A 345 22.44 -33.19 -0.72
N GLU A 346 21.93 -32.01 -0.39
CA GLU A 346 20.58 -31.87 0.12
C GLU A 346 19.55 -32.16 -0.99
N GLY A 347 18.56 -33.01 -0.70
CA GLY A 347 17.49 -33.37 -1.64
C GLY A 347 17.78 -34.57 -2.54
N GLU A 348 18.95 -35.20 -2.42
CA GLU A 348 19.31 -36.41 -3.15
C GLU A 348 18.45 -37.60 -2.69
N LYS A 349 17.69 -38.24 -3.61
CA LYS A 349 16.86 -39.42 -3.32
C LYS A 349 17.58 -40.70 -3.79
N PRO A 350 17.75 -41.73 -2.94
CA PRO A 350 18.33 -42.99 -3.38
C PRO A 350 17.36 -43.75 -4.30
N GLY A 351 17.76 -44.04 -5.55
CA GLY A 351 17.08 -45.04 -6.39
C GLY A 351 16.66 -44.66 -7.83
N LYS A 352 17.04 -43.49 -8.38
CA LYS A 352 16.88 -43.23 -9.82
C LYS A 352 18.26 -43.04 -10.45
N GLY A 353 18.55 -43.79 -11.51
CA GLY A 353 19.85 -43.86 -12.21
C GLY A 353 20.32 -42.57 -12.89
N THR A 354 19.74 -41.42 -12.57
CA THR A 354 20.23 -40.08 -12.89
C THR A 354 20.22 -39.26 -11.60
N LYS A 355 21.38 -38.78 -11.15
CA LYS A 355 21.54 -37.89 -9.97
C LYS A 355 20.99 -36.49 -10.27
N GLU A 356 19.69 -36.36 -10.53
CA GLU A 356 19.06 -35.05 -10.73
C GLU A 356 18.73 -34.41 -9.37
N ILE A 357 19.61 -33.53 -8.91
CA ILE A 357 19.35 -32.67 -7.75
C ILE A 357 18.73 -31.37 -8.28
N GLU A 358 17.45 -31.15 -7.98
CA GLU A 358 16.74 -29.92 -8.33
C GLU A 358 17.30 -28.72 -7.53
N PRO A 359 17.50 -27.55 -8.17
CA PRO A 359 17.92 -26.35 -7.46
C PRO A 359 16.80 -25.79 -6.59
N LYS A 360 17.14 -25.38 -5.38
CA LYS A 360 16.26 -24.56 -4.54
C LYS A 360 16.24 -23.13 -5.08
N ILE A 361 15.11 -22.44 -4.90
CA ILE A 361 14.91 -21.05 -5.34
C ILE A 361 14.65 -20.19 -4.11
N ALA A 362 15.48 -19.16 -3.91
CA ALA A 362 15.20 -18.06 -2.99
C ALA A 362 14.61 -16.88 -3.80
N ASN A 363 13.40 -16.46 -3.45
CA ASN A 363 12.74 -15.30 -4.07
C ASN A 363 13.00 -14.06 -3.21
N LEU A 364 13.64 -13.04 -3.79
CA LEU A 364 14.00 -11.79 -3.13
C LEU A 364 13.15 -10.61 -3.60
N GLU A 365 12.03 -10.87 -4.29
CA GLU A 365 11.14 -9.82 -4.80
C GLU A 365 10.63 -8.88 -3.69
N SER A 366 10.51 -9.39 -2.45
CA SER A 366 10.17 -8.59 -1.25
C SER A 366 11.20 -7.51 -0.92
N ILE A 367 12.45 -7.66 -1.39
CA ILE A 367 13.57 -6.75 -1.16
C ILE A 367 13.83 -5.88 -2.40
N ASN A 368 13.13 -6.12 -3.51
CA ASN A 368 13.22 -5.28 -4.71
C ASN A 368 12.74 -3.85 -4.39
N PRO A 369 13.60 -2.80 -4.54
CA PRO A 369 13.22 -1.43 -4.25
C PRO A 369 11.96 -0.97 -5.01
N VAL A 370 11.82 -1.39 -6.28
CA VAL A 370 10.66 -1.03 -7.11
C VAL A 370 9.38 -1.67 -6.56
N SER A 371 9.44 -2.95 -6.18
CA SER A 371 8.30 -3.68 -5.62
C SER A 371 7.92 -3.16 -4.23
N GLN A 372 8.91 -2.87 -3.39
CA GLN A 372 8.69 -2.20 -2.10
C GLN A 372 8.07 -0.82 -2.25
N ASP A 373 8.53 -0.04 -3.24
CA ASP A 373 8.01 1.30 -3.46
C ASP A 373 6.59 1.27 -4.03
N ASN A 374 6.27 0.34 -4.94
CA ASN A 374 4.90 0.10 -5.37
C ASN A 374 4.00 -0.34 -4.20
N GLU A 375 4.48 -1.21 -3.31
CA GLU A 375 3.73 -1.60 -2.11
C GLU A 375 3.48 -0.41 -1.18
N LYS A 376 4.49 0.44 -0.93
CA LYS A 376 4.35 1.66 -0.12
C LYS A 376 3.37 2.65 -0.74
N GLN A 377 3.35 2.76 -2.07
CA GLN A 377 2.39 3.61 -2.80
C GLN A 377 0.95 3.10 -2.69
N LEU A 378 0.75 1.80 -2.51
CA LEU A 378 -0.58 1.18 -2.32
C LEU A 378 -0.99 1.09 -0.83
N MET A 379 -0.12 1.50 0.10
CA MET A 379 -0.35 1.36 1.53
C MET A 379 -1.63 2.08 1.99
N HIS A 380 -1.97 3.24 1.42
CA HIS A 380 -3.22 3.92 1.80
C HIS A 380 -4.44 3.07 1.44
N LEU A 381 -4.47 2.41 0.27
CA LEU A 381 -5.56 1.52 -0.12
C LEU A 381 -5.63 0.27 0.77
N LYS A 382 -4.48 -0.30 1.14
CA LYS A 382 -4.43 -1.41 2.11
C LYS A 382 -5.00 -1.00 3.47
N LEU A 383 -4.64 0.19 3.95
CA LEU A 383 -5.16 0.75 5.20
C LEU A 383 -6.67 1.06 5.11
N MET A 384 -7.19 1.50 3.96
CA MET A 384 -8.64 1.59 3.72
C MET A 384 -9.29 0.22 3.88
N GLY A 385 -8.68 -0.80 3.26
CA GLY A 385 -9.06 -2.21 3.34
C GLY A 385 -9.23 -2.74 4.75
N TRP A 386 -8.34 -2.34 5.67
CA TRP A 386 -8.35 -2.81 7.05
C TRP A 386 -9.28 -2.03 7.98
N ARG A 387 -9.42 -0.71 7.76
CA ARG A 387 -10.20 0.17 8.65
C ARG A 387 -11.66 0.28 8.26
N HIS A 388 -11.98 0.06 6.99
CA HIS A 388 -13.31 0.26 6.44
C HIS A 388 -13.74 -0.95 5.60
N PHE A 389 -13.69 -0.88 4.27
CA PHE A 389 -14.10 -1.96 3.37
C PHE A 389 -12.91 -2.48 2.56
N PRO A 390 -12.85 -3.78 2.24
CA PRO A 390 -11.77 -4.35 1.45
C PRO A 390 -11.76 -3.79 0.02
N VAL A 391 -10.73 -3.02 -0.31
CA VAL A 391 -10.45 -2.57 -1.68
C VAL A 391 -9.78 -3.72 -2.43
N ASN A 392 -10.32 -4.11 -3.60
CA ASN A 392 -9.71 -5.12 -4.46
C ASN A 392 -8.60 -4.49 -5.31
N ILE A 393 -7.42 -4.36 -4.70
CA ILE A 393 -6.24 -3.75 -5.32
C ILE A 393 -5.79 -4.54 -6.55
N ASP A 394 -5.94 -5.87 -6.55
CA ASP A 394 -5.56 -6.71 -7.70
C ASP A 394 -6.42 -6.39 -8.92
N LYS A 395 -7.75 -6.30 -8.75
CA LYS A 395 -8.67 -5.89 -9.80
C LYS A 395 -8.31 -4.50 -10.34
N LEU A 396 -8.08 -3.53 -9.45
CA LEU A 396 -7.66 -2.18 -9.82
C LEU A 396 -6.31 -2.14 -10.56
N SER A 397 -5.33 -2.95 -10.17
CA SER A 397 -4.02 -2.97 -10.82
C SER A 397 -4.05 -3.63 -12.20
N SER A 398 -4.94 -4.61 -12.39
CA SER A 398 -5.06 -5.38 -13.64
C SER A 398 -5.89 -4.69 -14.71
N VAL A 399 -6.83 -3.80 -14.32
CA VAL A 399 -7.77 -3.12 -15.20
C VAL A 399 -7.03 -2.21 -16.18
N ARG A 400 -7.41 -2.27 -17.46
CA ARG A 400 -6.92 -1.38 -18.52
C ARG A 400 -7.91 -0.25 -18.73
N VAL A 401 -7.42 0.98 -18.57
CA VAL A 401 -8.26 2.18 -18.68
C VAL A 401 -7.83 3.01 -19.88
N LEU A 402 -8.79 3.27 -20.77
CA LEU A 402 -8.64 4.17 -21.91
C LEU A 402 -9.08 5.58 -21.52
N LEU A 403 -8.18 6.55 -21.64
CA LEU A 403 -8.46 7.98 -21.45
C LEU A 403 -8.54 8.66 -22.82
N LEU A 404 -9.75 9.11 -23.18
CA LEU A 404 -9.99 9.88 -24.40
C LEU A 404 -9.95 11.36 -24.06
N GLY A 405 -8.79 11.97 -24.27
CA GLY A 405 -8.46 13.34 -23.91
C GLY A 405 -7.37 13.40 -22.83
N ALA A 406 -6.29 14.11 -23.14
CA ALA A 406 -5.15 14.40 -22.27
C ALA A 406 -5.07 15.89 -21.89
N GLY A 407 -6.20 16.60 -21.97
CA GLY A 407 -6.37 17.98 -21.50
C GLY A 407 -6.49 18.07 -19.97
N THR A 408 -7.20 19.09 -19.50
CA THR A 408 -7.30 19.42 -18.07
C THR A 408 -7.95 18.30 -17.23
N LEU A 409 -9.07 17.75 -17.70
CA LEU A 409 -9.70 16.57 -17.07
C LEU A 409 -8.83 15.32 -17.18
N GLY A 410 -8.24 15.07 -18.36
CA GLY A 410 -7.40 13.91 -18.64
C GLY A 410 -6.22 13.79 -17.70
N CYS A 411 -5.47 14.89 -17.51
CA CYS A 411 -4.34 14.93 -16.58
C CYS A 411 -4.79 14.61 -15.15
N GLU A 412 -5.90 15.21 -14.71
CA GLU A 412 -6.38 15.04 -13.34
C GLU A 412 -6.91 13.63 -13.07
N VAL A 413 -7.71 13.09 -13.98
CA VAL A 413 -8.24 11.72 -13.91
C VAL A 413 -7.09 10.71 -13.92
N ALA A 414 -6.08 10.87 -14.78
CA ALA A 414 -4.92 9.98 -14.82
C ALA A 414 -4.18 9.92 -13.48
N ARG A 415 -3.95 11.07 -12.83
CA ARG A 415 -3.32 11.14 -11.49
C ARG A 415 -4.14 10.39 -10.45
N LEU A 416 -5.45 10.65 -10.40
CA LEU A 416 -6.33 10.09 -9.40
C LEU A 416 -6.57 8.58 -9.60
N LEU A 417 -6.56 8.08 -10.83
CA LEU A 417 -6.61 6.65 -11.12
C LEU A 417 -5.40 5.91 -10.53
N MET A 418 -4.19 6.49 -10.61
CA MET A 418 -3.00 5.91 -9.98
C MET A 418 -3.12 5.86 -8.46
N THR A 419 -3.73 6.88 -7.84
CA THR A 419 -4.05 6.89 -6.40
C THR A 419 -5.03 5.78 -6.03
N TRP A 420 -5.94 5.41 -6.94
CA TRP A 420 -6.80 4.24 -6.82
C TRP A 420 -6.11 2.91 -7.11
N GLY A 421 -4.81 2.90 -7.45
CA GLY A 421 -4.06 1.67 -7.69
C GLY A 421 -4.11 1.17 -9.13
N VAL A 422 -4.71 1.93 -10.05
CA VAL A 422 -4.66 1.62 -11.50
C VAL A 422 -3.23 1.72 -12.01
N ARG A 423 -2.83 0.76 -12.84
CA ARG A 423 -1.47 0.69 -13.40
C ARG A 423 -1.42 0.65 -14.91
N LYS A 424 -2.53 0.39 -15.64
CA LYS A 424 -2.52 0.27 -17.10
C LYS A 424 -3.41 1.34 -17.73
N LEU A 425 -2.78 2.30 -18.40
CA LEU A 425 -3.46 3.42 -19.04
C LEU A 425 -3.12 3.47 -20.53
N THR A 426 -4.13 3.68 -21.35
CA THR A 426 -3.95 4.11 -22.75
C THR A 426 -4.54 5.50 -22.88
N VAL A 427 -3.77 6.46 -23.41
CA VAL A 427 -4.18 7.85 -23.54
C VAL A 427 -4.26 8.24 -25.01
N VAL A 428 -5.41 8.77 -25.43
CA VAL A 428 -5.64 9.24 -26.81
C VAL A 428 -5.90 10.73 -26.80
N ASP A 429 -5.11 11.50 -27.56
CA ASP A 429 -5.29 12.94 -27.75
C ASP A 429 -4.61 13.40 -29.05
N SER A 430 -5.26 14.27 -29.84
CA SER A 430 -4.70 14.80 -31.09
C SER A 430 -3.90 16.09 -30.92
N GLY A 431 -4.06 16.76 -29.77
CA GLY A 431 -3.52 18.07 -29.48
C GLY A 431 -2.04 18.08 -29.11
N TYR A 432 -1.51 19.29 -29.03
CA TYR A 432 -0.14 19.58 -28.60
C TYR A 432 -0.17 20.40 -27.32
N VAL A 433 0.87 20.25 -26.50
CA VAL A 433 1.05 21.08 -25.31
C VAL A 433 1.39 22.49 -25.76
N ALA A 434 0.57 23.46 -25.37
CA ALA A 434 0.79 24.89 -25.60
C ALA A 434 1.09 25.62 -24.28
N ALA A 435 1.74 26.78 -24.34
CA ALA A 435 2.04 27.56 -23.13
C ALA A 435 0.82 27.87 -22.23
N PRO A 436 -0.39 28.18 -22.77
CA PRO A 436 -1.58 28.35 -21.93
C PRO A 436 -2.05 27.08 -21.22
N ASP A 437 -1.63 25.90 -21.70
CA ASP A 437 -1.98 24.61 -21.10
C ASP A 437 -1.22 24.38 -19.80
N LEU A 438 -0.01 24.89 -19.65
CA LEU A 438 0.85 24.66 -18.47
C LEU A 438 0.16 25.05 -17.17
N VAL A 439 -0.63 26.13 -17.20
CA VAL A 439 -1.38 26.59 -16.04
C VAL A 439 -2.59 25.69 -15.80
N LYS A 440 -3.28 25.20 -16.83
CA LYS A 440 -4.56 24.48 -16.67
C LYS A 440 -4.41 22.97 -16.52
N GLN A 441 -3.36 22.41 -17.11
CA GLN A 441 -3.15 20.97 -17.25
C GLN A 441 -2.06 20.56 -16.26
N SER A 442 -2.43 19.74 -15.29
CA SER A 442 -1.66 19.52 -14.06
C SER A 442 -0.37 18.71 -14.20
N LEU A 443 -0.12 18.14 -15.38
CA LEU A 443 1.03 17.25 -15.63
C LEU A 443 2.12 17.87 -16.50
N TYR A 444 1.81 18.86 -17.33
CA TYR A 444 2.78 19.40 -18.29
C TYR A 444 3.65 20.50 -17.68
N ILE A 445 4.90 20.52 -18.08
CA ILE A 445 5.87 21.58 -17.74
C ILE A 445 6.32 22.32 -19.01
N ASP A 446 7.04 23.43 -18.84
CA ASP A 446 7.51 24.26 -19.96
C ASP A 446 8.26 23.45 -21.04
N LYS A 447 9.07 22.47 -20.61
CA LYS A 447 9.83 21.56 -21.49
C LYS A 447 8.96 20.70 -22.41
N ASP A 448 7.69 20.52 -22.07
CA ASP A 448 6.75 19.69 -22.85
C ASP A 448 6.05 20.48 -23.97
N CYS A 449 6.18 21.82 -24.00
CA CYS A 449 5.57 22.65 -25.04
C CYS A 449 5.98 22.21 -26.45
N GLY A 450 4.98 22.10 -27.34
CA GLY A 450 5.17 21.66 -28.72
C GLY A 450 5.17 20.13 -28.90
N LEU A 451 5.22 19.34 -27.83
CA LEU A 451 5.07 17.88 -27.91
C LEU A 451 3.58 17.50 -28.00
N PRO A 452 3.24 16.37 -28.66
CA PRO A 452 1.89 15.83 -28.61
C PRO A 452 1.50 15.47 -27.18
N ARG A 453 0.30 15.90 -26.75
CA ARG A 453 -0.18 15.70 -25.36
C ARG A 453 -0.18 14.22 -24.96
N ALA A 454 -0.65 13.36 -25.86
CA ALA A 454 -0.69 11.91 -25.66
C ALA A 454 0.70 11.30 -25.34
N THR A 455 1.78 11.85 -25.90
CA THR A 455 3.15 11.38 -25.63
C THR A 455 3.81 12.11 -24.46
N ALA A 456 3.51 13.39 -24.28
CA ALA A 456 4.08 14.23 -23.22
C ALA A 456 3.63 13.79 -21.81
N ILE A 457 2.42 13.24 -21.69
CA ILE A 457 1.88 12.79 -20.40
C ILE A 457 2.61 11.57 -19.81
N ILE A 458 3.22 10.73 -20.66
CA ILE A 458 3.83 9.45 -20.28
C ILE A 458 4.97 9.61 -19.26
N PRO A 459 6.04 10.40 -19.52
CA PRO A 459 7.14 10.57 -18.57
C PRO A 459 6.65 11.13 -17.24
N ARG A 460 5.72 12.08 -17.27
CA ARG A 460 5.13 12.74 -16.10
C ARG A 460 4.39 11.76 -15.19
N LEU A 461 3.66 10.80 -15.76
CA LEU A 461 3.01 9.75 -14.97
C LEU A 461 4.03 8.75 -14.39
N LYS A 462 5.07 8.39 -15.16
CA LYS A 462 6.12 7.46 -14.71
C LYS A 462 7.01 8.02 -13.61
N GLU A 463 7.28 9.32 -13.61
CA GLU A 463 8.02 10.01 -12.54
C GLU A 463 7.29 9.89 -11.17
N ARG A 464 5.96 9.80 -11.20
CA ARG A 464 5.11 9.64 -10.00
C ARG A 464 4.92 8.19 -9.60
N CYS A 465 4.66 7.32 -10.57
CA CYS A 465 4.43 5.90 -10.36
C CYS A 465 5.27 5.11 -11.37
N PRO A 466 6.50 4.69 -11.04
CA PRO A 466 7.34 3.93 -11.97
C PRO A 466 6.72 2.61 -12.44
N ALA A 467 5.78 2.06 -11.66
CA ALA A 467 5.05 0.84 -11.99
C ALA A 467 3.88 1.04 -12.98
N VAL A 468 3.59 2.28 -13.41
CA VAL A 468 2.52 2.55 -14.36
C VAL A 468 2.94 2.23 -15.79
N GLU A 469 2.14 1.40 -16.46
CA GLU A 469 2.20 1.11 -17.88
C GLU A 469 1.29 2.11 -18.60
N VAL A 470 1.90 3.00 -19.39
CA VAL A 470 1.16 4.03 -20.13
C VAL A 470 1.55 3.98 -21.59
N GLU A 471 0.54 3.88 -22.45
CA GLU A 471 0.66 4.03 -23.90
C GLU A 471 -0.02 5.33 -24.33
N GLY A 472 0.67 6.14 -25.14
CA GLY A 472 0.17 7.40 -25.67
C GLY A 472 -0.04 7.32 -27.17
N ILE A 473 -1.26 7.55 -27.62
CA ILE A 473 -1.66 7.45 -29.02
C ILE A 473 -2.14 8.82 -29.49
N LYS A 474 -1.38 9.41 -30.41
CA LYS A 474 -1.80 10.64 -31.07
C LYS A 474 -2.76 10.32 -32.20
N MET A 475 -4.03 10.61 -32.00
CA MET A 475 -5.10 10.32 -32.97
C MET A 475 -6.25 11.30 -32.77
N GLU A 476 -6.87 11.74 -33.86
CA GLU A 476 -8.10 12.53 -33.82
C GLU A 476 -9.31 11.60 -33.72
N ILE A 477 -10.34 12.00 -32.95
CA ILE A 477 -11.59 11.23 -32.85
C ILE A 477 -12.57 11.81 -33.88
N PRO A 478 -12.96 11.04 -34.91
CA PRO A 478 -13.85 11.53 -35.95
C PRO A 478 -15.20 11.96 -35.38
N MET A 479 -15.65 13.16 -35.80
CA MET A 479 -16.87 13.78 -35.29
C MET A 479 -18.03 13.63 -36.29
N PRO A 480 -19.26 13.31 -35.84
CA PRO A 480 -20.43 13.32 -36.70
C PRO A 480 -20.67 14.72 -37.31
N GLY A 481 -21.16 14.75 -38.54
CA GLY A 481 -21.50 15.99 -39.24
C GLY A 481 -20.33 16.86 -39.71
N HIS A 482 -19.10 16.34 -39.68
CA HIS A 482 -17.91 16.97 -40.24
C HIS A 482 -17.46 16.17 -41.48
N PRO A 483 -17.87 16.57 -42.70
CA PRO A 483 -17.61 15.79 -43.91
C PRO A 483 -16.12 15.60 -44.17
N VAL A 484 -15.73 14.35 -44.42
CA VAL A 484 -14.35 13.98 -44.71
C VAL A 484 -14.11 14.12 -46.20
N SER A 485 -13.01 14.75 -46.59
CA SER A 485 -12.63 14.84 -48.00
C SER A 485 -12.36 13.45 -48.59
N PRO A 486 -12.62 13.22 -49.89
CA PRO A 486 -12.40 11.91 -50.49
C PRO A 486 -10.98 11.37 -50.34
N SER A 487 -9.99 12.26 -50.29
CA SER A 487 -8.58 11.91 -50.07
C SER A 487 -8.29 11.36 -48.67
N ASN A 488 -9.10 11.73 -47.67
CA ASN A 488 -8.85 11.41 -46.26
C ASN A 488 -9.75 10.28 -45.73
N MET A 489 -10.74 9.82 -46.53
CA MET A 489 -11.70 8.79 -46.10
C MET A 489 -11.03 7.51 -45.61
N ALA A 490 -9.99 7.02 -46.29
CA ALA A 490 -9.28 5.81 -45.89
C ALA A 490 -8.54 5.98 -44.55
N SER A 491 -7.97 7.15 -44.30
CA SER A 491 -7.28 7.48 -43.04
C SER A 491 -8.26 7.54 -41.88
N VAL A 492 -9.40 8.23 -42.06
CA VAL A 492 -10.43 8.34 -41.02
C VAL A 492 -11.05 6.99 -40.72
N LEU A 493 -11.21 6.12 -41.73
CA LEU A 493 -11.70 4.75 -41.52
C LEU A 493 -10.71 3.93 -40.68
N ASP A 494 -9.40 4.08 -40.91
CA ASP A 494 -8.36 3.43 -40.12
C ASP A 494 -8.35 3.95 -38.67
N GLU A 495 -8.51 5.25 -38.46
CA GLU A 495 -8.68 5.85 -37.13
C GLU A 495 -9.93 5.33 -36.41
N CYS A 496 -11.07 5.21 -37.10
CA CYS A 496 -12.28 4.62 -36.54
C CYS A 496 -12.04 3.17 -36.09
N LYS A 497 -11.36 2.38 -36.93
CA LYS A 497 -11.02 0.99 -36.65
C LYS A 497 -10.04 0.86 -35.48
N HIS A 498 -9.07 1.75 -35.42
CA HIS A 498 -8.10 1.80 -34.33
C HIS A 498 -8.82 2.14 -33.02
N LEU A 499 -9.68 3.16 -33.00
CA LEU A 499 -10.48 3.51 -31.83
C LEU A 499 -11.37 2.35 -31.36
N GLU A 500 -12.03 1.63 -32.29
CA GLU A 500 -12.82 0.44 -31.96
C GLU A 500 -11.97 -0.64 -31.27
N THR A 501 -10.76 -0.87 -31.78
CA THR A 501 -9.79 -1.82 -31.22
C THR A 501 -9.32 -1.40 -29.82
N LEU A 502 -9.10 -0.09 -29.61
CA LEU A 502 -8.72 0.45 -28.30
C LEU A 502 -9.85 0.29 -27.28
N VAL A 503 -11.09 0.56 -27.66
CA VAL A 503 -12.26 0.32 -26.79
C VAL A 503 -12.40 -1.17 -26.47
N ALA A 504 -12.19 -2.05 -27.45
CA ALA A 504 -12.28 -3.51 -27.24
C ALA A 504 -11.19 -4.06 -26.32
N SER A 505 -9.97 -3.55 -26.45
CA SER A 505 -8.81 -4.00 -25.67
C SER A 505 -8.75 -3.41 -24.26
N ASN A 506 -9.52 -2.37 -23.95
CA ASN A 506 -9.58 -1.77 -22.61
C ASN A 506 -10.85 -2.22 -21.85
N ASP A 507 -10.80 -2.19 -20.52
CA ASP A 507 -11.90 -2.65 -19.66
C ASP A 507 -12.84 -1.49 -19.28
N ALA A 508 -12.28 -0.27 -19.17
CA ALA A 508 -13.04 0.95 -18.93
C ALA A 508 -12.54 2.12 -19.79
N VAL A 509 -13.45 3.04 -20.11
CA VAL A 509 -13.21 4.19 -20.99
C VAL A 509 -13.70 5.48 -20.33
N PHE A 510 -12.82 6.47 -20.24
CA PHE A 510 -13.17 7.83 -19.81
C PHE A 510 -13.27 8.75 -21.03
N LEU A 511 -14.42 9.37 -21.20
CA LEU A 511 -14.71 10.33 -22.27
C LEU A 511 -14.50 11.74 -21.74
N LEU A 512 -13.31 12.29 -21.98
CA LEU A 512 -12.81 13.55 -21.38
C LEU A 512 -12.50 14.61 -22.43
N THR A 513 -12.98 14.42 -23.67
CA THR A 513 -12.81 15.37 -24.78
C THR A 513 -13.61 16.65 -24.53
N ASP A 514 -13.29 17.71 -25.28
CA ASP A 514 -13.90 19.02 -25.06
C ASP A 514 -15.28 19.16 -25.73
N THR A 515 -15.51 18.49 -26.87
CA THR A 515 -16.75 18.62 -27.65
C THR A 515 -17.73 17.48 -27.38
N TRP A 516 -19.02 17.70 -27.66
CA TRP A 516 -20.04 16.66 -27.51
C TRP A 516 -19.97 15.65 -28.65
N GLU A 517 -19.72 16.15 -29.86
CA GLU A 517 -19.61 15.41 -31.11
C GLU A 517 -18.49 14.36 -31.03
N SER A 518 -17.33 14.70 -30.47
CA SER A 518 -16.22 13.76 -30.30
C SER A 518 -16.53 12.63 -29.31
N LYS A 519 -17.56 12.75 -28.47
CA LYS A 519 -17.99 11.68 -27.54
C LYS A 519 -18.92 10.66 -28.20
N TRP A 520 -19.50 10.97 -29.36
CA TRP A 520 -20.49 10.11 -30.01
C TRP A 520 -19.92 8.74 -30.38
N LEU A 521 -18.82 8.72 -31.14
CA LEU A 521 -18.22 7.48 -31.64
C LEU A 521 -17.70 6.58 -30.50
N PRO A 522 -16.96 7.10 -29.50
CA PRO A 522 -16.61 6.29 -28.32
C PRO A 522 -17.82 5.75 -27.57
N THR A 523 -18.88 6.54 -27.42
CA THR A 523 -20.10 6.12 -26.72
C THR A 523 -20.78 4.96 -27.46
N LEU A 524 -20.87 5.04 -28.79
CA LEU A 524 -21.39 3.96 -29.64
C LEU A 524 -20.61 2.66 -29.42
N PHE A 525 -19.28 2.72 -29.48
CA PHE A 525 -18.43 1.54 -29.30
C PHE A 525 -18.53 0.96 -27.90
N CYS A 526 -18.51 1.80 -26.86
CA CYS A 526 -18.66 1.35 -25.47
C CYS A 526 -20.01 0.68 -25.25
N ALA A 527 -21.09 1.26 -25.77
CA ALA A 527 -22.42 0.66 -25.69
C ALA A 527 -22.48 -0.67 -26.46
N ASN A 528 -21.93 -0.75 -27.67
CA ASN A 528 -21.95 -1.97 -28.46
C ASN A 528 -21.21 -3.14 -27.79
N GLN A 529 -20.11 -2.83 -27.08
CA GLN A 529 -19.23 -3.82 -26.45
C GLN A 529 -19.45 -3.97 -24.93
N ASN A 530 -20.44 -3.28 -24.36
CA ASN A 530 -20.73 -3.25 -22.92
C ASN A 530 -19.51 -2.88 -22.04
N LYS A 531 -18.75 -1.86 -22.45
CA LYS A 531 -17.59 -1.35 -21.70
C LYS A 531 -18.02 -0.35 -20.64
N ILE A 532 -17.36 -0.37 -19.47
CA ILE A 532 -17.56 0.64 -18.43
C ILE A 532 -17.15 2.00 -19.01
N ALA A 533 -18.12 2.89 -19.22
CA ALA A 533 -17.86 4.22 -19.77
C ALA A 533 -18.26 5.32 -18.80
N ILE A 534 -17.36 6.28 -18.59
CA ILE A 534 -17.58 7.43 -17.71
C ILE A 534 -17.33 8.71 -18.49
N THR A 535 -18.31 9.59 -18.47
CA THR A 535 -18.23 10.91 -19.09
C THR A 535 -18.10 11.96 -18.00
N ALA A 536 -17.12 12.85 -18.16
CA ALA A 536 -17.00 14.06 -17.35
C ALA A 536 -16.98 15.26 -18.29
N VAL A 537 -17.83 16.26 -18.01
CA VAL A 537 -17.96 17.49 -18.80
C VAL A 537 -17.94 18.68 -17.87
N LEU A 538 -17.24 19.73 -18.28
CA LEU A 538 -17.18 21.01 -17.60
C LEU A 538 -17.94 22.05 -18.43
N GLY A 539 -18.88 22.74 -17.78
CA GLY A 539 -19.36 24.06 -18.22
C GLY A 539 -18.49 25.17 -17.61
N TYR A 540 -18.94 26.42 -17.75
CA TYR A 540 -18.24 27.57 -17.17
C TYR A 540 -18.21 27.51 -15.63
N ASP A 541 -19.35 27.24 -15.00
CA ASP A 541 -19.56 27.24 -13.54
C ASP A 541 -20.13 25.91 -12.98
N SER A 542 -20.35 24.94 -13.85
CA SER A 542 -21.09 23.70 -13.59
C SER A 542 -20.40 22.51 -14.25
N TYR A 543 -20.77 21.30 -13.81
CA TYR A 543 -20.21 20.06 -14.33
C TYR A 543 -21.25 18.94 -14.39
N LEU A 544 -21.00 17.96 -15.27
CA LEU A 544 -21.71 16.69 -15.35
C LEU A 544 -20.68 15.56 -15.26
N VAL A 545 -20.89 14.64 -14.34
CA VAL A 545 -20.17 13.35 -14.29
C VAL A 545 -21.22 12.25 -14.34
N MET A 546 -21.08 11.33 -15.29
CA MET A 546 -22.01 10.21 -15.40
C MET A 546 -21.33 8.93 -15.85
N ARG A 547 -21.88 7.81 -15.43
CA ARG A 547 -21.57 6.50 -16.02
C ARG A 547 -22.61 6.17 -17.08
N HIS A 548 -22.23 5.41 -18.09
CA HIS A 548 -23.17 4.93 -19.10
C HIS A 548 -23.77 3.59 -18.66
N GLY A 549 -25.00 3.31 -19.09
CA GLY A 549 -25.59 1.99 -18.97
C GLY A 549 -25.04 1.00 -19.99
N ALA A 550 -25.26 -0.30 -19.72
CA ALA A 550 -24.97 -1.36 -20.68
C ALA A 550 -25.77 -1.17 -21.98
N GLY A 551 -25.17 -1.54 -23.11
CA GLY A 551 -25.87 -1.67 -24.38
C GLY A 551 -26.72 -2.94 -24.43
N LEU A 552 -27.18 -3.29 -25.64
CA LEU A 552 -27.91 -4.54 -25.88
C LEU A 552 -26.94 -5.72 -25.85
N GLY A 553 -27.32 -6.83 -25.22
CA GLY A 553 -26.55 -8.08 -25.22
C GLY A 553 -26.19 -8.58 -26.63
N ILE A 554 -25.16 -9.42 -26.71
CA ILE A 554 -24.75 -10.08 -27.97
C ILE A 554 -25.81 -11.14 -28.31
N ILE A 555 -26.20 -11.12 -29.58
CA ILE A 555 -27.40 -11.66 -30.25
C ILE A 555 -27.78 -13.15 -30.01
N ASP A 556 -27.07 -13.97 -29.25
CA ASP A 556 -27.41 -15.41 -29.15
C ASP A 556 -28.65 -15.75 -28.28
N GLU A 557 -29.14 -14.85 -27.41
CA GLU A 557 -30.34 -15.11 -26.57
C GLU A 557 -31.63 -14.40 -27.03
N VAL A 558 -31.57 -13.45 -27.98
CA VAL A 558 -32.73 -12.57 -28.31
C VAL A 558 -33.41 -12.92 -29.64
N VAL A 559 -32.87 -13.89 -30.41
CA VAL A 559 -33.45 -14.31 -31.71
C VAL A 559 -34.89 -14.85 -31.57
N THR A 560 -35.36 -15.17 -30.36
CA THR A 560 -36.75 -15.57 -30.10
C THR A 560 -37.75 -14.41 -29.85
N ARG A 561 -37.34 -13.14 -29.83
CA ARG A 561 -38.24 -11.99 -29.59
C ARG A 561 -38.00 -10.81 -30.57
N MET A 562 -38.01 -11.09 -31.87
CA MET A 562 -37.76 -10.11 -32.95
C MET A 562 -38.82 -9.00 -33.14
N ASP A 563 -39.85 -8.90 -32.30
CA ASP A 563 -40.94 -7.94 -32.50
C ASP A 563 -40.85 -6.63 -31.67
N ASP A 564 -39.94 -6.51 -30.70
CA ASP A 564 -39.81 -5.29 -29.88
C ASP A 564 -38.50 -4.52 -30.14
N LEU A 565 -38.47 -3.78 -31.27
CA LEU A 565 -37.40 -2.83 -31.63
C LEU A 565 -37.27 -1.64 -30.66
N ASN A 566 -38.14 -1.51 -29.65
CA ASN A 566 -38.20 -0.42 -28.66
C ASN A 566 -37.68 -0.81 -27.26
N THR A 567 -36.89 -1.88 -27.12
CA THR A 567 -36.44 -2.38 -25.81
C THR A 567 -35.45 -1.44 -25.10
N THR A 568 -35.94 -0.75 -24.08
CA THR A 568 -35.15 0.03 -23.10
C THR A 568 -34.66 -0.83 -21.92
N LYS A 569 -34.82 -2.15 -22.02
CA LYS A 569 -34.49 -3.13 -20.97
C LYS A 569 -33.18 -3.88 -21.25
N ASP A 570 -32.52 -4.35 -20.21
CA ASP A 570 -31.32 -5.20 -20.27
C ASP A 570 -31.70 -6.70 -20.39
N ALA A 571 -30.68 -7.56 -20.41
CA ALA A 571 -30.85 -9.02 -20.48
C ALA A 571 -31.62 -9.61 -19.27
N LEU A 572 -31.71 -8.87 -18.17
CA LEU A 572 -32.44 -9.23 -16.94
C LEU A 572 -33.83 -8.56 -16.88
N GLU A 573 -34.31 -8.01 -18.00
CA GLU A 573 -35.55 -7.24 -18.15
C GLU A 573 -35.65 -5.96 -17.26
N ARG A 574 -34.52 -5.47 -16.73
CA ARG A 574 -34.42 -4.22 -15.96
C ARG A 574 -34.26 -3.03 -16.89
N GLN A 575 -34.68 -1.84 -16.48
CA GLN A 575 -34.48 -0.63 -17.28
C GLN A 575 -32.99 -0.29 -17.39
N ARG A 576 -32.48 -0.15 -18.62
CA ARG A 576 -31.10 0.26 -18.88
C ARG A 576 -30.90 1.72 -18.54
N LEU A 577 -29.75 2.03 -17.95
CA LEU A 577 -29.31 3.41 -17.80
C LEU A 577 -28.93 3.99 -19.16
N GLY A 578 -29.13 5.30 -19.32
CA GLY A 578 -28.80 6.01 -20.55
C GLY A 578 -27.30 6.21 -20.74
N CYS A 579 -26.92 6.61 -21.95
CA CYS A 579 -25.62 7.23 -22.17
C CYS A 579 -25.77 8.76 -22.14
N CYS A 580 -24.68 9.48 -22.37
CA CYS A 580 -24.71 10.95 -22.35
C CYS A 580 -25.68 11.55 -23.40
N PHE A 581 -25.96 10.86 -24.50
CA PHE A 581 -26.91 11.27 -25.55
C PHE A 581 -28.39 10.92 -25.27
N CYS A 582 -28.71 10.29 -24.13
CA CYS A 582 -30.09 9.98 -23.74
C CYS A 582 -30.79 11.12 -22.98
N ASN A 583 -30.13 12.26 -22.78
CA ASN A 583 -30.73 13.38 -22.06
C ASN A 583 -31.40 14.35 -23.05
N ASP A 584 -32.60 14.82 -22.72
CA ASP A 584 -33.33 15.81 -23.52
C ASP A 584 -32.49 17.08 -23.71
N SER A 585 -32.42 17.60 -24.93
CA SER A 585 -31.65 18.80 -25.31
C SER A 585 -32.03 20.05 -24.49
N ALA A 586 -33.23 20.10 -23.92
CA ALA A 586 -33.68 21.14 -22.99
C ALA A 586 -33.01 21.07 -21.58
N SER A 587 -32.51 19.89 -21.19
CA SER A 587 -31.85 19.64 -19.90
C SER A 587 -30.32 19.79 -19.93
N LEU A 588 -29.75 20.07 -21.11
CA LEU A 588 -28.34 20.39 -21.34
C LEU A 588 -28.05 21.90 -21.29
N SER A 589 -28.86 22.67 -20.56
CA SER A 589 -28.64 24.10 -20.28
C SER A 589 -27.34 24.42 -19.50
N ILE A 590 -26.49 23.42 -19.27
CA ILE A 590 -25.09 23.53 -18.83
C ILE A 590 -24.24 24.22 -19.91
N THR A 591 -24.69 24.23 -21.18
CA THR A 591 -23.98 24.82 -22.33
C THR A 591 -24.71 26.01 -22.97
N ASN A 592 -25.53 26.78 -22.24
CA ASN A 592 -26.07 28.06 -22.74
C ASN A 592 -24.97 29.15 -22.83
N GLY A 593 -23.95 28.84 -23.61
CA GLY A 593 -22.73 29.60 -23.77
C GLY A 593 -21.66 28.65 -24.27
N ILE A 594 -21.52 28.55 -25.59
CA ILE A 594 -20.19 28.28 -26.14
C ILE A 594 -19.29 29.32 -25.51
N LEU A 595 -18.33 28.82 -24.73
CA LEU A 595 -17.17 29.58 -24.30
C LEU A 595 -16.70 30.38 -25.51
N ASP A 596 -16.70 31.71 -25.41
CA ASP A 596 -15.78 32.48 -26.22
C ASP A 596 -14.41 31.80 -26.07
N GLN A 597 -13.58 31.76 -27.12
CA GLN A 597 -12.30 31.02 -27.10
C GLN A 597 -11.35 31.43 -25.93
N HIS A 598 -11.76 32.39 -25.11
CA HIS A 598 -11.12 32.92 -23.91
C HIS A 598 -11.78 32.58 -22.54
N ALA A 599 -13.02 32.08 -22.46
CA ALA A 599 -13.77 32.00 -21.19
C ALA A 599 -13.58 30.70 -20.36
N THR A 600 -12.36 30.40 -19.94
CA THR A 600 -11.98 29.18 -19.19
C THR A 600 -12.90 28.80 -18.01
N ALA A 601 -13.24 27.50 -17.88
CA ALA A 601 -13.94 26.96 -16.71
C ALA A 601 -13.23 27.30 -15.39
N LEU A 602 -13.98 27.48 -14.30
CA LEU A 602 -13.41 27.73 -12.97
C LEU A 602 -12.42 26.61 -12.58
N PRO A 603 -11.17 26.91 -12.20
CA PRO A 603 -10.15 25.87 -11.98
C PRO A 603 -10.51 24.80 -10.95
N GLY A 604 -11.29 25.15 -9.92
CA GLY A 604 -11.78 24.18 -8.94
C GLY A 604 -12.76 23.13 -9.51
N LEU A 605 -13.46 23.41 -10.62
CA LEU A 605 -14.39 22.48 -11.27
C LEU A 605 -13.70 21.19 -11.71
N THR A 606 -12.53 21.31 -12.32
CA THR A 606 -11.77 20.16 -12.83
C THR A 606 -11.48 19.18 -11.71
N SER A 607 -10.96 19.67 -10.58
CA SER A 607 -10.62 18.82 -9.43
C SER A 607 -11.87 18.13 -8.84
N ILE A 608 -13.01 18.82 -8.79
CA ILE A 608 -14.27 18.26 -8.30
C ILE A 608 -14.82 17.19 -9.25
N ALA A 609 -14.88 17.49 -10.55
CA ALA A 609 -15.42 16.58 -11.56
C ALA A 609 -14.55 15.34 -11.71
N SER A 610 -13.23 15.49 -11.79
CA SER A 610 -12.28 14.37 -11.88
C SER A 610 -12.32 13.50 -10.62
N GLY A 611 -12.37 14.11 -9.44
CA GLY A 611 -12.57 13.39 -8.17
C GLY A 611 -13.84 12.54 -8.18
N LYS A 612 -14.97 13.10 -8.61
CA LYS A 612 -16.23 12.35 -8.73
C LYS A 612 -16.19 11.25 -9.78
N ALA A 613 -15.52 11.49 -10.92
CA ALA A 613 -15.42 10.52 -12.00
C ALA A 613 -14.65 9.26 -11.59
N VAL A 614 -13.50 9.41 -10.94
CA VAL A 614 -12.72 8.23 -10.47
C VAL A 614 -13.40 7.51 -9.31
N GLU A 615 -14.15 8.23 -8.47
CA GLU A 615 -14.91 7.63 -7.37
C GLU A 615 -16.12 6.85 -7.89
N LEU A 616 -16.72 7.29 -9.01
CA LEU A 616 -17.77 6.54 -9.69
C LEU A 616 -17.19 5.29 -10.36
N PHE A 617 -16.04 5.40 -11.01
CA PHE A 617 -15.31 4.28 -11.60
C PHE A 617 -14.98 3.20 -10.58
N ALA A 618 -14.31 3.58 -9.49
CA ALA A 618 -13.90 2.64 -8.45
C ALA A 618 -15.11 1.90 -7.88
N ARG A 619 -16.24 2.57 -7.72
CA ARG A 619 -17.51 1.93 -7.30
C ARG A 619 -18.03 0.92 -8.30
N MET A 620 -18.14 1.29 -9.57
CA MET A 620 -18.60 0.36 -10.61
C MET A 620 -17.73 -0.89 -10.64
N LEU A 621 -16.40 -0.73 -10.52
CA LEU A 621 -15.47 -1.86 -10.55
C LEU A 621 -15.63 -2.80 -9.34
N HIS A 622 -16.07 -2.29 -8.19
CA HIS A 622 -16.28 -3.10 -6.98
C HIS A 622 -17.74 -3.57 -6.82
N HIS A 623 -18.66 -3.08 -7.65
CA HIS A 623 -20.04 -3.55 -7.66
C HIS A 623 -20.12 -4.94 -8.30
N PRO A 624 -20.88 -5.90 -7.74
CA PRO A 624 -21.01 -7.24 -8.31
C PRO A 624 -21.56 -7.25 -9.74
N ASP A 625 -22.55 -6.40 -10.02
CA ASP A 625 -23.17 -6.26 -11.36
C ASP A 625 -22.40 -5.33 -12.33
N GLU A 626 -21.30 -4.69 -11.90
CA GLU A 626 -20.47 -3.80 -12.71
C GLU A 626 -21.26 -2.78 -13.57
N ILE A 627 -21.23 -2.90 -14.91
CA ILE A 627 -21.95 -2.02 -15.85
C ILE A 627 -23.48 -2.19 -15.79
N TYR A 628 -23.96 -3.35 -15.35
CA TYR A 628 -25.39 -3.65 -15.20
C TYR A 628 -25.96 -3.19 -13.85
N ALA A 629 -25.11 -2.62 -12.99
CA ALA A 629 -25.55 -2.12 -11.69
C ALA A 629 -26.64 -1.04 -11.83
N PRO A 630 -27.75 -1.14 -11.08
CA PRO A 630 -28.81 -0.15 -11.10
C PRO A 630 -28.30 1.20 -10.61
N GLY A 631 -28.98 2.28 -10.99
CA GLY A 631 -28.64 3.62 -10.54
C GLY A 631 -29.28 3.94 -9.20
N ASP A 632 -28.46 4.43 -8.26
CA ASP A 632 -28.94 4.94 -6.99
C ASP A 632 -29.19 6.46 -7.07
N ILE A 633 -30.10 6.99 -6.25
CA ILE A 633 -30.22 8.44 -6.00
C ILE A 633 -29.97 8.74 -4.53
N ALA A 634 -29.62 9.99 -4.24
CA ALA A 634 -29.49 10.48 -2.88
C ALA A 634 -30.78 10.20 -2.08
N GLY A 635 -30.61 9.61 -0.90
CA GLY A 635 -31.71 9.21 -0.01
C GLY A 635 -32.19 7.77 -0.17
N MET A 636 -31.67 7.01 -1.14
CA MET A 636 -31.87 5.55 -1.17
C MET A 636 -30.93 4.85 -0.19
N ASP A 637 -31.40 3.75 0.41
CA ASP A 637 -30.55 2.81 1.13
C ASP A 637 -29.84 1.90 0.12
N THR A 638 -28.55 1.66 0.34
CA THR A 638 -27.74 0.79 -0.51
C THR A 638 -26.87 -0.12 0.33
N GLU A 639 -26.81 -1.39 -0.06
CA GLU A 639 -25.89 -2.37 0.56
C GLU A 639 -24.47 -2.28 -0.05
N HIS A 640 -24.27 -1.43 -1.04
CA HIS A 640 -22.97 -1.28 -1.69
C HIS A 640 -21.96 -0.65 -0.72
N GLN A 641 -20.84 -1.35 -0.48
CA GLN A 641 -19.87 -1.02 0.57
C GLN A 641 -19.19 0.35 0.40
N LEU A 642 -19.14 0.87 -0.83
CA LEU A 642 -18.61 2.21 -1.15
C LEU A 642 -19.69 3.31 -1.12
N GLY A 643 -20.91 2.99 -0.69
CA GLY A 643 -22.10 3.83 -0.77
C GLY A 643 -22.70 3.87 -2.18
N LEU A 644 -23.56 4.87 -2.40
CA LEU A 644 -24.42 5.00 -3.58
C LEU A 644 -23.63 4.95 -4.89
N LEU A 645 -24.24 4.32 -5.89
CA LEU A 645 -23.76 4.26 -7.27
C LEU A 645 -24.69 5.04 -8.21
N PRO A 646 -24.60 6.38 -8.21
CA PRO A 646 -25.47 7.21 -9.03
C PRO A 646 -25.21 7.02 -10.52
N HIS A 647 -26.23 7.31 -11.32
CA HIS A 647 -26.10 7.35 -12.78
C HIS A 647 -25.47 8.68 -13.24
N GLN A 648 -26.10 9.81 -12.87
CA GLN A 648 -25.62 11.16 -13.18
C GLN A 648 -25.38 11.96 -11.91
N LEU A 649 -24.30 12.75 -11.92
CA LEU A 649 -23.93 13.73 -10.91
C LEU A 649 -23.82 15.09 -11.58
N ARG A 650 -24.72 16.01 -11.25
CA ARG A 650 -24.66 17.40 -11.71
C ARG A 650 -24.36 18.33 -10.56
N GLY A 651 -23.56 19.35 -10.80
CA GLY A 651 -23.29 20.34 -9.76
C GLY A 651 -22.84 21.67 -10.31
N SER A 652 -22.87 22.68 -9.44
CA SER A 652 -22.40 24.04 -9.70
C SER A 652 -21.62 24.55 -8.50
N LEU A 653 -20.52 25.27 -8.75
CA LEU A 653 -19.77 25.90 -7.66
C LEU A 653 -20.46 27.14 -7.10
N PRO A 654 -20.84 28.14 -7.92
CA PRO A 654 -21.52 29.33 -7.43
C PRO A 654 -22.82 29.00 -6.68
N LYS A 655 -23.58 28.02 -7.15
CA LYS A 655 -24.85 27.61 -6.51
C LYS A 655 -24.67 26.64 -5.34
N CYS A 656 -23.46 26.11 -5.11
CA CYS A 656 -23.19 25.10 -4.07
C CYS A 656 -24.20 23.94 -4.08
N VAL A 657 -24.61 23.48 -5.26
CA VAL A 657 -25.58 22.38 -5.44
C VAL A 657 -24.90 21.13 -6.01
N LEU A 658 -25.48 19.98 -5.65
CA LEU A 658 -25.16 18.66 -6.18
C LEU A 658 -26.48 17.89 -6.30
N SER A 659 -26.83 17.45 -7.51
CA SER A 659 -27.96 16.54 -7.75
C SER A 659 -27.47 15.19 -8.27
N THR A 660 -28.15 14.14 -7.82
CA THR A 660 -28.05 12.79 -8.38
C THR A 660 -29.30 12.54 -9.21
N GLU A 661 -29.14 12.19 -10.48
CA GLU A 661 -30.26 11.97 -11.41
C GLU A 661 -30.20 10.59 -12.04
N LEU A 662 -31.37 9.97 -12.20
CA LEU A 662 -31.55 8.75 -12.99
C LEU A 662 -32.06 9.12 -14.37
N GLY A 663 -31.43 8.53 -15.38
CA GLY A 663 -31.80 8.71 -16.77
C GLY A 663 -31.79 7.34 -17.42
N GLY A 664 -32.93 6.92 -17.94
CA GLY A 664 -33.03 5.66 -18.67
C GLY A 664 -32.48 5.77 -20.08
N SER A 665 -32.17 4.63 -20.70
CA SER A 665 -31.91 4.59 -22.14
C SER A 665 -33.15 5.04 -22.92
N LEU A 666 -32.99 5.94 -23.87
CA LEU A 666 -34.07 6.37 -24.77
C LEU A 666 -34.09 5.52 -26.05
N SER A 667 -35.29 5.21 -26.54
CA SER A 667 -35.48 4.50 -27.81
C SER A 667 -34.99 5.31 -29.02
N ASN A 668 -34.97 6.64 -28.92
CA ASN A 668 -34.50 7.57 -29.95
C ASN A 668 -33.07 8.08 -29.70
N CYS A 669 -32.29 7.48 -28.79
CA CYS A 669 -30.91 7.92 -28.54
C CYS A 669 -30.02 7.78 -29.81
N ALA A 670 -29.26 8.83 -30.13
CA ALA A 670 -28.34 8.86 -31.28
C ALA A 670 -27.10 7.97 -31.16
N ALA A 671 -26.82 7.41 -29.99
CA ALA A 671 -25.61 6.62 -29.74
C ALA A 671 -25.87 5.19 -29.22
N CYS A 672 -26.83 5.00 -28.30
CA CYS A 672 -27.02 3.70 -27.62
C CYS A 672 -28.43 3.11 -27.79
N SER A 673 -29.26 3.67 -28.67
CA SER A 673 -30.58 3.09 -28.96
C SER A 673 -30.45 1.73 -29.65
N SER A 674 -31.50 0.92 -29.55
CA SER A 674 -31.61 -0.36 -30.28
C SER A 674 -31.46 -0.19 -31.79
N ALA A 675 -32.08 0.85 -32.36
CA ALA A 675 -31.99 1.17 -33.78
C ALA A 675 -30.54 1.47 -34.22
N VAL A 676 -29.85 2.34 -33.48
CA VAL A 676 -28.46 2.72 -33.78
C VAL A 676 -27.50 1.53 -33.62
N LEU A 677 -27.60 0.78 -32.51
CA LEU A 677 -26.75 -0.37 -32.28
C LEU A 677 -26.99 -1.48 -33.32
N SER A 678 -28.24 -1.69 -33.75
CA SER A 678 -28.57 -2.68 -34.77
C SER A 678 -28.05 -2.29 -36.15
N GLU A 679 -28.19 -1.01 -36.54
CA GLU A 679 -27.61 -0.50 -37.79
C GLU A 679 -26.09 -0.59 -37.78
N TYR A 680 -25.43 -0.24 -36.67
CA TYR A 680 -23.98 -0.40 -36.52
C TYR A 680 -23.54 -1.86 -36.64
N ARG A 681 -24.22 -2.80 -35.97
CA ARG A 681 -23.91 -4.24 -36.08
C ARG A 681 -24.11 -4.79 -37.50
N ARG A 682 -25.04 -4.21 -38.26
CA ARG A 682 -25.34 -4.62 -39.63
C ARG A 682 -24.37 -4.05 -40.67
N LYS A 683 -23.95 -2.79 -40.52
CA LYS A 683 -23.13 -2.06 -41.51
C LYS A 683 -21.68 -1.83 -41.08
N GLY A 684 -21.34 -2.06 -39.82
CA GLY A 684 -20.03 -1.78 -39.26
C GLY A 684 -19.61 -0.32 -39.44
N LEU A 685 -18.35 -0.11 -39.81
CA LEU A 685 -17.78 1.23 -40.00
C LEU A 685 -18.40 2.01 -41.17
N ASP A 686 -19.10 1.37 -42.11
CA ASP A 686 -19.83 2.09 -43.16
C ASP A 686 -20.96 2.96 -42.57
N PHE A 687 -21.61 2.48 -41.50
CA PHE A 687 -22.58 3.29 -40.74
C PHE A 687 -21.92 4.51 -40.10
N VAL A 688 -20.74 4.32 -39.51
CA VAL A 688 -19.96 5.40 -38.88
C VAL A 688 -19.59 6.46 -39.92
N MET A 689 -19.09 6.03 -41.08
CA MET A 689 -18.75 6.94 -42.18
C MET A 689 -19.97 7.69 -42.73
N GLN A 690 -21.15 7.07 -42.77
CA GLN A 690 -22.40 7.76 -43.12
C GLN A 690 -22.77 8.82 -42.10
N ALA A 691 -22.67 8.52 -40.79
CA ALA A 691 -22.95 9.48 -39.72
C ALA A 691 -21.97 10.67 -39.71
N ILE A 692 -20.70 10.44 -40.05
CA ILE A 692 -19.68 11.49 -40.18
C ILE A 692 -19.96 12.41 -41.37
N ASN A 693 -20.20 11.83 -42.55
CA ASN A 693 -20.33 12.59 -43.78
C ASN A 693 -21.69 13.27 -43.96
N TYR A 694 -22.76 12.75 -43.35
CA TYR A 694 -24.12 13.23 -43.52
C TYR A 694 -24.74 13.67 -42.18
N PRO A 695 -24.80 14.99 -41.91
CA PRO A 695 -25.29 15.52 -40.63
C PRO A 695 -26.74 15.15 -40.26
N THR A 696 -27.58 14.83 -41.24
CA THR A 696 -28.99 14.44 -40.99
C THR A 696 -29.16 12.95 -40.77
N TYR A 697 -28.16 12.12 -41.08
CA TYR A 697 -28.31 10.67 -41.10
C TYR A 697 -28.76 10.08 -39.75
N LEU A 698 -28.14 10.53 -38.66
CA LEU A 698 -28.53 10.12 -37.30
C LEU A 698 -29.90 10.68 -36.90
N LYS A 699 -30.25 11.88 -37.35
CA LYS A 699 -31.55 12.51 -37.13
C LYS A 699 -32.67 11.76 -37.83
N ASP A 700 -32.46 11.37 -39.09
CA ASP A 700 -33.40 10.62 -39.89
C ASP A 700 -33.61 9.20 -39.32
N LEU A 701 -32.55 8.59 -38.79
CA LEU A 701 -32.61 7.27 -38.17
C LEU A 701 -33.33 7.26 -36.81
N THR A 702 -33.16 8.31 -36.00
CA THR A 702 -33.66 8.32 -34.61
C THR A 702 -34.89 9.18 -34.39
N GLY A 703 -35.24 10.06 -35.34
CA GLY A 703 -36.33 11.02 -35.20
C GLY A 703 -36.01 12.19 -34.24
N VAL A 704 -34.78 12.30 -33.71
CA VAL A 704 -34.36 13.40 -32.83
C VAL A 704 -34.03 14.64 -33.66
N ILE A 705 -34.68 15.76 -33.34
CA ILE A 705 -34.69 16.96 -34.19
C ILE A 705 -33.35 17.74 -34.16
N ASP A 706 -32.46 17.52 -33.18
CA ASP A 706 -31.14 18.18 -33.18
C ASP A 706 -29.99 17.34 -32.63
N LEU A 707 -29.01 17.09 -33.51
CA LEU A 707 -27.60 16.88 -33.15
C LEU A 707 -26.77 18.15 -33.46
N LYS A 708 -27.42 19.28 -33.79
CA LYS A 708 -26.75 20.51 -34.24
C LYS A 708 -26.61 21.55 -33.12
N ARG A 709 -25.34 21.91 -32.88
CA ARG A 709 -24.75 23.21 -32.47
C ARG A 709 -25.53 24.13 -31.51
N PRO A 710 -25.04 24.34 -30.28
CA PRO A 710 -25.43 25.45 -29.40
C PRO A 710 -24.98 26.86 -29.90
N ASP A 711 -24.81 27.08 -31.20
CA ASP A 711 -24.27 28.34 -31.76
C ASP A 711 -25.28 29.51 -31.71
N ASP A 712 -26.58 29.24 -31.50
CA ASP A 712 -27.66 30.25 -31.58
C ASP A 712 -28.16 30.80 -30.23
N TYR A 713 -27.52 30.45 -29.11
CA TYR A 713 -27.82 31.10 -27.82
C TYR A 713 -26.96 32.36 -27.63
N PRO A 714 -27.53 33.47 -27.13
CA PRO A 714 -26.79 34.71 -26.93
C PRO A 714 -25.59 34.44 -26.02
N LYS A 715 -24.38 34.74 -26.51
CA LYS A 715 -23.14 34.73 -25.74
C LYS A 715 -23.36 35.56 -24.46
N MET A 716 -23.52 34.91 -23.31
CA MET A 716 -23.50 35.65 -22.05
C MET A 716 -22.07 36.10 -21.78
N PRO A 717 -21.83 37.40 -21.53
CA PRO A 717 -20.52 37.86 -21.09
C PRO A 717 -20.15 37.16 -19.78
N ALA A 718 -18.87 36.82 -19.60
CA ALA A 718 -18.35 36.22 -18.39
C ALA A 718 -18.78 37.04 -17.16
N ILE A 719 -19.66 36.48 -16.33
CA ILE A 719 -20.28 37.19 -15.19
C ILE A 719 -19.28 37.39 -14.04
N ILE A 720 -18.17 36.66 -14.03
CA ILE A 720 -17.06 36.88 -13.09
C ILE A 720 -15.91 37.51 -13.87
N PRO A 721 -15.72 38.84 -13.82
CA PRO A 721 -14.44 39.41 -14.22
C PRO A 721 -13.42 38.89 -13.21
N VAL A 722 -12.66 37.86 -13.59
CA VAL A 722 -11.47 37.45 -12.84
C VAL A 722 -10.54 38.66 -12.94
N ASN A 723 -10.54 39.49 -11.90
CA ASN A 723 -9.64 40.63 -11.82
C ASN A 723 -8.23 40.09 -11.59
N SER A 724 -7.56 39.74 -12.69
CA SER A 724 -6.27 39.06 -12.70
C SER A 724 -5.20 39.77 -11.86
N GLU A 725 -5.28 41.10 -11.76
CA GLU A 725 -4.38 41.91 -10.93
C GLU A 725 -4.55 41.58 -9.44
N LYS A 726 -5.80 41.55 -8.93
CA LYS A 726 -6.08 41.20 -7.52
C LYS A 726 -5.55 39.82 -7.14
N PHE A 727 -5.67 38.83 -8.03
CA PHE A 727 -5.16 37.48 -7.77
C PHE A 727 -3.64 37.39 -7.86
N SER A 728 -3.01 38.13 -8.76
CA SER A 728 -1.54 38.13 -8.85
C SER A 728 -0.88 38.76 -7.62
N ASP A 729 -1.56 39.72 -6.98
CA ASP A 729 -1.00 40.46 -5.86
C ASP A 729 -1.23 39.84 -4.48
N VAL A 730 -2.27 39.01 -4.33
CA VAL A 730 -2.63 38.39 -3.06
C VAL A 730 -1.56 37.39 -2.61
N ARG A 731 -1.16 37.50 -1.33
CA ARG A 731 -0.22 36.58 -0.68
C ARG A 731 -0.98 35.52 0.09
N CYS A 732 -0.87 34.27 -0.35
CA CYS A 732 -1.51 33.13 0.31
C CYS A 732 -0.50 32.30 1.10
N LEU A 733 -0.81 32.03 2.37
CA LEU A 733 -0.07 31.11 3.23
C LEU A 733 -0.79 29.76 3.29
N LEU A 734 -0.11 28.69 2.93
CA LEU A 734 -0.58 27.31 3.02
C LEU A 734 0.09 26.63 4.22
N VAL A 735 -0.69 26.38 5.28
CA VAL A 735 -0.22 25.66 6.47
C VAL A 735 -0.54 24.17 6.28
N GLY A 736 0.48 23.39 5.94
CA GLY A 736 0.39 21.98 5.57
C GLY A 736 0.63 21.73 4.07
N ALA A 737 1.61 20.87 3.77
CA ALA A 737 2.03 20.45 2.43
C ALA A 737 1.68 18.97 2.16
N GLY A 738 0.58 18.50 2.77
CA GLY A 738 0.00 17.17 2.57
C GLY A 738 -0.83 17.07 1.29
N THR A 739 -1.77 16.12 1.25
CA THR A 739 -2.64 15.88 0.09
C THR A 739 -3.44 17.14 -0.29
N LEU A 740 -4.09 17.76 0.70
CA LEU A 740 -4.81 19.03 0.52
C LEU A 740 -3.88 20.17 0.12
N GLY A 741 -2.72 20.29 0.77
CA GLY A 741 -1.71 21.31 0.48
C GLY A 741 -1.30 21.34 -0.99
N CYS A 742 -0.96 20.18 -1.55
CA CYS A 742 -0.60 20.05 -2.96
C CYS A 742 -1.75 20.43 -3.91
N ASP A 743 -2.96 19.96 -3.64
CA ASP A 743 -4.11 20.23 -4.51
C ASP A 743 -4.57 21.70 -4.43
N VAL A 744 -4.62 22.29 -3.24
CA VAL A 744 -4.94 23.71 -3.06
C VAL A 744 -3.88 24.59 -3.72
N ALA A 745 -2.59 24.31 -3.53
CA ALA A 745 -1.52 25.08 -4.18
C ALA A 745 -1.66 25.08 -5.71
N ARG A 746 -1.92 23.91 -6.29
CA ARG A 746 -2.16 23.77 -7.73
C ARG A 746 -3.35 24.60 -8.18
N ILE A 747 -4.50 24.44 -7.53
CA ILE A 747 -5.74 25.12 -7.94
C ILE A 747 -5.64 26.65 -7.76
N LEU A 748 -4.98 27.14 -6.70
CA LEU A 748 -4.78 28.58 -6.50
C LEU A 748 -3.90 29.19 -7.59
N MET A 749 -2.84 28.49 -8.01
CA MET A 749 -2.02 28.90 -9.15
C MET A 749 -2.85 28.93 -10.45
N ASP A 750 -3.71 27.93 -10.66
CA ASP A 750 -4.64 27.86 -11.79
C ASP A 750 -5.65 29.04 -11.76
N CYS A 751 -6.06 29.49 -10.57
CA CYS A 751 -6.91 30.67 -10.34
C CYS A 751 -6.19 32.01 -10.59
N GLY A 752 -4.87 32.02 -10.74
CA GLY A 752 -4.09 33.25 -10.97
C GLY A 752 -3.30 33.74 -9.76
N VAL A 753 -3.30 33.02 -8.63
CA VAL A 753 -2.44 33.36 -7.49
C VAL A 753 -0.98 33.15 -7.87
N ARG A 754 -0.13 34.11 -7.53
CA ARG A 754 1.32 34.06 -7.82
C ARG A 754 2.21 34.11 -6.60
N LYS A 755 1.74 34.61 -5.45
CA LYS A 755 2.54 34.71 -4.22
C LYS A 755 2.09 33.64 -3.21
N LEU A 756 2.86 32.57 -3.07
CA LEU A 756 2.52 31.41 -2.24
C LEU A 756 3.61 31.10 -1.21
N THR A 757 3.25 31.08 0.08
CA THR A 757 4.15 30.56 1.12
C THR A 757 3.61 29.25 1.66
N VAL A 758 4.45 28.22 1.77
CA VAL A 758 4.07 26.89 2.25
C VAL A 758 4.84 26.56 3.52
N VAL A 759 4.14 26.09 4.57
CA VAL A 759 4.73 25.69 5.84
C VAL A 759 4.44 24.21 6.09
N ASP A 760 5.48 23.39 6.28
CA ASP A 760 5.37 21.97 6.65
C ASP A 760 6.71 21.45 7.20
N SER A 761 6.71 20.71 8.31
CA SER A 761 7.93 20.14 8.91
C SER A 761 8.38 18.83 8.25
N GLY A 762 7.49 18.17 7.52
CA GLY A 762 7.67 16.83 7.00
C GLY A 762 8.59 16.72 5.79
N ARG A 763 9.00 15.49 5.51
CA ARG A 763 9.77 15.12 4.31
C ARG A 763 8.94 14.23 3.41
N VAL A 764 9.22 14.29 2.11
CA VAL A 764 8.55 13.45 1.11
C VAL A 764 9.00 12.00 1.28
N VAL A 765 8.04 11.10 1.46
CA VAL A 765 8.25 9.64 1.49
C VAL A 765 7.50 8.97 0.36
N VAL A 766 7.87 7.74 0.00
CA VAL A 766 7.30 7.02 -1.16
C VAL A 766 5.77 6.89 -1.09
N SER A 767 5.20 6.67 0.10
CA SER A 767 3.74 6.59 0.26
C SER A 767 3.01 7.91 -0.03
N ASN A 768 3.73 9.03 -0.07
CA ASN A 768 3.18 10.33 -0.44
C ASN A 768 2.92 10.44 -1.94
N LEU A 769 3.77 9.85 -2.80
CA LEU A 769 3.75 10.04 -4.25
C LEU A 769 2.39 9.67 -4.88
N ALA A 770 1.70 8.68 -4.31
CA ALA A 770 0.40 8.25 -4.79
C ALA A 770 -0.70 9.29 -4.56
N ARG A 771 -0.65 10.07 -3.48
CA ARG A 771 -1.76 10.94 -3.03
C ARG A 771 -1.42 12.43 -3.00
N GLN A 772 -0.15 12.79 -2.89
CA GLN A 772 0.31 14.18 -2.86
C GLN A 772 0.72 14.58 -4.27
N SER A 773 -0.12 15.42 -4.87
CA SER A 773 -0.27 15.49 -6.31
C SER A 773 0.85 16.26 -7.05
N LEU A 774 1.76 16.88 -6.30
CA LEU A 774 2.95 17.58 -6.81
C LEU A 774 4.24 16.77 -6.67
N TYR A 775 4.35 15.83 -5.73
CA TYR A 775 5.62 15.11 -5.50
C TYR A 775 5.88 14.01 -6.52
N THR A 776 7.16 13.83 -6.84
CA THR A 776 7.72 12.83 -7.76
C THR A 776 8.74 11.95 -7.04
N SER A 777 9.21 10.90 -7.70
CA SER A 777 10.23 10.00 -7.14
C SER A 777 11.54 10.72 -6.77
N ASP A 778 11.86 11.83 -7.46
CA ASP A 778 13.08 12.61 -7.25
C ASP A 778 13.03 13.45 -5.98
N ASP A 779 11.84 13.72 -5.45
CA ASP A 779 11.66 14.51 -4.22
C ASP A 779 11.91 13.68 -2.94
N ARG A 780 12.19 12.38 -3.06
CA ARG A 780 12.32 11.48 -1.90
C ARG A 780 13.34 11.99 -0.88
N GLY A 781 12.87 12.24 0.34
CA GLY A 781 13.68 12.76 1.45
C GLY A 781 13.81 14.28 1.49
N ALA A 782 13.39 15.00 0.44
CA ALA A 782 13.36 16.46 0.43
C ALA A 782 12.30 16.99 1.42
N PRO A 783 12.50 18.18 2.03
CA PRO A 783 11.46 18.86 2.79
C PRO A 783 10.24 19.13 1.91
N LYS A 784 9.05 18.78 2.39
CA LYS A 784 7.80 18.95 1.64
C LYS A 784 7.54 20.39 1.23
N ALA A 785 7.74 21.31 2.17
CA ALA A 785 7.55 22.75 1.94
C ALA A 785 8.40 23.28 0.78
N THR A 786 9.63 22.76 0.61
CA THR A 786 10.54 23.15 -0.48
C THR A 786 10.25 22.39 -1.77
N ALA A 787 9.93 21.09 -1.68
CA ALA A 787 9.65 20.25 -2.85
C ALA A 787 8.46 20.79 -3.67
N ILE A 788 7.39 21.28 -3.00
CA ILE A 788 6.27 21.92 -3.70
C ILE A 788 6.74 23.09 -4.58
N LEU A 789 7.67 23.93 -4.10
CA LEU A 789 8.10 25.14 -4.82
C LEU A 789 8.73 24.83 -6.17
N ASN A 790 9.54 23.76 -6.23
CA ASN A 790 10.21 23.34 -7.45
C ASN A 790 9.18 23.04 -8.54
N HIS A 791 8.17 22.23 -8.21
CA HIS A 791 7.10 21.87 -9.14
C HIS A 791 6.22 23.06 -9.52
N LEU A 792 5.92 23.96 -8.58
CA LEU A 792 5.18 25.19 -8.89
C LEU A 792 5.95 26.09 -9.86
N SER A 793 7.26 26.27 -9.62
CA SER A 793 8.13 27.13 -10.42
C SER A 793 8.41 26.58 -11.82
N GLU A 794 8.54 25.25 -11.95
CA GLU A 794 8.68 24.58 -13.25
C GLU A 794 7.44 24.73 -14.14
N ARG A 795 6.26 24.78 -13.51
CA ARG A 795 4.99 24.93 -14.23
C ARG A 795 4.64 26.39 -14.52
N CYS A 796 4.98 27.30 -13.61
CA CYS A 796 4.72 28.72 -13.74
C CYS A 796 5.93 29.53 -13.24
N PRO A 797 6.87 29.90 -14.13
CA PRO A 797 8.09 30.64 -13.74
C PRO A 797 7.83 32.01 -13.09
N SER A 798 6.64 32.58 -13.26
CA SER A 798 6.22 33.83 -12.62
C SER A 798 5.72 33.67 -11.18
N VAL A 799 5.70 32.45 -10.63
CA VAL A 799 5.28 32.22 -9.25
C VAL A 799 6.39 32.67 -8.29
N ASP A 800 6.01 33.49 -7.31
CA ASP A 800 6.83 33.83 -6.15
C ASP A 800 6.44 32.89 -5.01
N ALA A 801 7.16 31.77 -4.89
CA ALA A 801 6.85 30.71 -3.94
C ALA A 801 7.95 30.56 -2.89
N GLN A 802 7.58 30.57 -1.60
CA GLN A 802 8.49 30.33 -0.47
C GLN A 802 8.07 29.10 0.33
N GLY A 803 9.04 28.26 0.71
CA GLY A 803 8.82 27.07 1.52
C GLY A 803 9.55 27.19 2.84
N ILE A 804 8.84 26.97 3.94
CA ILE A 804 9.35 27.08 5.30
C ILE A 804 9.19 25.73 5.98
N GLN A 805 10.32 25.10 6.29
CA GLN A 805 10.33 23.86 7.05
C GLN A 805 10.23 24.20 8.54
N MET A 806 9.03 24.07 9.09
CA MET A 806 8.73 24.42 10.48
C MET A 806 7.56 23.57 10.98
N GLU A 807 7.61 23.15 12.24
CA GLU A 807 6.50 22.46 12.88
C GLU A 807 5.50 23.50 13.42
N ILE A 808 4.21 23.18 13.40
CA ILE A 808 3.19 24.06 13.98
C ILE A 808 2.99 23.64 15.44
N PRO A 809 3.30 24.50 16.42
CA PRO A 809 3.12 24.15 17.83
C PRO A 809 1.66 23.86 18.16
N MET A 810 1.41 22.75 18.86
CA MET A 810 0.08 22.21 19.12
C MET A 810 -0.25 22.22 20.61
N PRO A 811 -1.48 22.62 21.01
CA PRO A 811 -1.98 22.39 22.37
C PRO A 811 -1.86 20.92 22.79
N GLY A 812 -1.51 20.68 24.06
CA GLY A 812 -1.43 19.34 24.64
C GLY A 812 -0.18 18.53 24.28
N HIS A 813 0.78 19.14 23.59
CA HIS A 813 2.11 18.57 23.34
C HIS A 813 3.13 19.34 24.18
N PRO A 814 3.33 18.97 25.46
CA PRO A 814 4.16 19.74 26.37
C PRO A 814 5.60 19.79 25.88
N VAL A 815 6.16 20.99 25.89
CA VAL A 815 7.48 21.29 25.35
C VAL A 815 8.52 21.07 26.43
N SER A 816 9.57 20.32 26.13
CA SER A 816 10.67 20.14 27.09
C SER A 816 11.43 21.46 27.30
N PRO A 817 12.05 21.70 28.47
CA PRO A 817 12.80 22.94 28.72
C PRO A 817 13.89 23.24 27.68
N ASN A 818 14.45 22.20 27.05
CA ASN A 818 15.48 22.33 26.02
C ASN A 818 14.91 22.75 24.65
N GLU A 819 13.63 22.48 24.39
CA GLU A 819 12.95 22.79 23.12
C GLU A 819 12.14 24.09 23.20
N ALA A 820 11.88 24.60 24.41
CA ALA A 820 11.02 25.76 24.65
C ALA A 820 11.42 27.00 23.86
N ALA A 821 12.72 27.28 23.73
CA ALA A 821 13.22 28.42 22.97
C ALA A 821 12.93 28.28 21.46
N GLY A 822 13.11 27.08 20.90
CA GLY A 822 12.84 26.81 19.48
C GLY A 822 11.35 26.85 19.16
N VAL A 823 10.51 26.25 20.01
CA VAL A 823 9.05 26.31 19.85
C VAL A 823 8.53 27.74 19.93
N LEU A 824 9.09 28.55 20.84
CA LEU A 824 8.75 29.96 20.94
C LEU A 824 9.14 30.74 19.66
N GLU A 825 10.33 30.46 19.09
CA GLU A 825 10.75 31.03 17.81
C GLU A 825 9.79 30.64 16.67
N ASP A 826 9.37 29.37 16.60
CA ASP A 826 8.38 28.89 15.62
C ASP A 826 7.02 29.58 15.80
N CYS A 827 6.56 29.79 17.04
CA CYS A 827 5.34 30.56 17.34
C CYS A 827 5.45 32.01 16.83
N MET A 828 6.58 32.68 17.10
CA MET A 828 6.81 34.05 16.62
C MET A 828 6.86 34.09 15.10
N ARG A 829 7.54 33.13 14.48
CA ARG A 829 7.66 33.03 13.03
C ARG A 829 6.30 32.82 12.37
N LEU A 830 5.45 31.95 12.92
CA LEU A 830 4.09 31.77 12.44
C LEU A 830 3.26 33.05 12.54
N LYS A 831 3.38 33.82 13.62
CA LYS A 831 2.72 35.13 13.76
C LYS A 831 3.16 36.10 12.66
N GLU A 832 4.45 36.22 12.39
CA GLU A 832 4.97 37.07 11.30
C GLU A 832 4.41 36.65 9.95
N LEU A 833 4.33 35.34 9.69
CA LEU A 833 3.76 34.81 8.45
C LEU A 833 2.28 35.17 8.33
N VAL A 834 1.47 34.95 9.37
CA VAL A 834 0.05 35.31 9.34
C VAL A 834 -0.14 36.82 9.11
N ALA A 835 0.62 37.66 9.81
CA ALA A 835 0.53 39.11 9.66
C ALA A 835 0.92 39.60 8.25
N SER A 836 1.93 38.97 7.64
CA SER A 836 2.45 39.33 6.31
C SER A 836 1.65 38.75 5.14
N HIS A 837 0.67 37.87 5.35
CA HIS A 837 -0.14 37.29 4.28
C HIS A 837 -1.58 37.81 4.31
N ASP A 838 -2.28 37.70 3.17
CA ASP A 838 -3.64 38.22 3.01
C ASP A 838 -4.68 37.11 3.26
N ALA A 839 -4.36 35.88 2.86
CA ALA A 839 -5.19 34.71 3.08
C ALA A 839 -4.37 33.50 3.57
N ILE A 840 -4.94 32.75 4.51
CA ILE A 840 -4.30 31.61 5.17
C ILE A 840 -5.19 30.38 4.99
N PHE A 841 -4.61 29.30 4.47
CA PHE A 841 -5.26 28.01 4.36
C PHE A 841 -4.73 27.07 5.43
N LEU A 842 -5.65 26.52 6.23
CA LEU A 842 -5.35 25.54 7.29
C LEU A 842 -5.62 24.14 6.75
N LEU A 843 -4.55 23.45 6.33
CA LEU A 843 -4.57 22.20 5.56
C LEU A 843 -3.80 21.07 6.26
N THR A 844 -3.48 21.24 7.53
CA THR A 844 -2.87 20.23 8.39
C THR A 844 -3.83 19.07 8.65
N ASP A 845 -3.33 17.93 9.10
CA ASP A 845 -4.08 16.69 9.32
C ASP A 845 -4.52 16.46 10.77
N THR A 846 -4.30 17.45 11.65
CA THR A 846 -4.73 17.42 13.04
C THR A 846 -5.56 18.66 13.37
N ARG A 847 -6.50 18.51 14.31
CA ARG A 847 -7.28 19.63 14.82
C ARG A 847 -6.40 20.62 15.59
N GLU A 848 -5.47 20.09 16.38
CA GLU A 848 -4.64 20.84 17.32
C GLU A 848 -3.69 21.80 16.62
N SER A 849 -3.08 21.37 15.51
CA SER A 849 -2.21 22.23 14.68
C SER A 849 -2.95 23.39 14.03
N ARG A 850 -4.29 23.37 13.97
CA ARG A 850 -5.08 24.49 13.43
C ARG A 850 -5.39 25.56 14.48
N TRP A 851 -5.19 25.28 15.77
CA TRP A 851 -5.56 26.20 16.85
C TRP A 851 -4.79 27.51 16.78
N LEU A 852 -3.46 27.47 16.83
CA LEU A 852 -2.62 28.68 16.85
C LEU A 852 -2.80 29.51 15.56
N PRO A 853 -2.77 28.93 14.35
CA PRO A 853 -3.12 29.68 13.14
C PRO A 853 -4.51 30.33 13.19
N THR A 854 -5.52 29.64 13.73
CA THR A 854 -6.89 30.19 13.84
C THR A 854 -6.93 31.39 14.77
N LEU A 855 -6.27 31.30 15.94
CA LEU A 855 -6.14 32.41 16.89
C LEU A 855 -5.51 33.63 16.23
N LEU A 856 -4.36 33.44 15.57
CA LEU A 856 -3.60 34.51 14.92
C LEU A 856 -4.39 35.15 13.78
N CYS A 857 -5.03 34.35 12.92
CA CYS A 857 -5.84 34.88 11.82
C CYS A 857 -7.05 35.69 12.33
N THR A 858 -7.66 35.25 13.43
CA THR A 858 -8.79 35.96 14.04
C THR A 858 -8.34 37.29 14.64
N ASP A 859 -7.19 37.32 15.32
CA ASP A 859 -6.65 38.54 15.93
C ASP A 859 -6.28 39.58 14.87
N GLU A 860 -5.61 39.15 13.80
CA GLU A 860 -5.15 40.00 12.69
C GLU A 860 -6.24 40.25 11.63
N ASN A 861 -7.46 39.71 11.80
CA ASN A 861 -8.57 39.77 10.84
C ASN A 861 -8.20 39.33 9.40
N LYS A 862 -7.43 38.24 9.29
CA LYS A 862 -7.02 37.68 8.00
C LYS A 862 -8.04 36.69 7.46
N ILE A 863 -8.13 36.57 6.13
CA ILE A 863 -8.97 35.54 5.49
C ILE A 863 -8.40 34.17 5.87
N ALA A 864 -9.17 33.36 6.60
CA ALA A 864 -8.78 32.00 6.94
C ALA A 864 -9.77 30.99 6.37
N ILE A 865 -9.24 29.95 5.71
CA ILE A 865 -10.02 28.85 5.13
C ILE A 865 -9.48 27.53 5.66
N THR A 866 -10.35 26.71 6.22
CA THR A 866 -10.01 25.36 6.65
C THR A 866 -10.61 24.35 5.69
N ALA A 867 -9.79 23.41 5.26
CA ALA A 867 -10.25 22.18 4.62
C ALA A 867 -9.82 20.99 5.47
N ALA A 868 -10.76 20.08 5.72
CA ALA A 868 -10.59 18.91 6.57
C ALA A 868 -11.17 17.68 5.87
N LEU A 869 -10.50 16.54 6.05
CA LEU A 869 -10.88 15.27 5.42
C LEU A 869 -11.18 14.22 6.49
N GLY A 870 -12.24 13.48 6.25
CA GLY A 870 -12.55 12.21 6.88
C GLY A 870 -12.32 11.07 5.89
N TYR A 871 -12.83 9.89 6.23
CA TYR A 871 -12.76 8.73 5.34
C TYR A 871 -13.48 8.97 4.00
N ASP A 872 -14.76 9.32 4.09
CA ASP A 872 -15.67 9.52 2.97
C ASP A 872 -16.33 10.90 2.97
N SER A 873 -16.03 11.73 3.97
CA SER A 873 -16.62 13.06 4.16
C SER A 873 -15.57 14.15 4.25
N TYR A 874 -15.94 15.37 3.91
CA TYR A 874 -15.05 16.54 3.97
C TYR A 874 -15.79 17.76 4.52
N LEU A 875 -15.01 18.68 5.09
CA LEU A 875 -15.44 20.02 5.50
C LEU A 875 -14.55 21.05 4.81
N VAL A 876 -15.16 22.07 4.22
CA VAL A 876 -14.50 23.29 3.78
C VAL A 876 -15.24 24.46 4.41
N MET A 877 -14.53 25.32 5.12
CA MET A 877 -15.14 26.47 5.76
C MET A 877 -14.25 27.70 5.73
N ARG A 878 -14.89 28.87 5.67
CA ARG A 878 -14.24 30.14 5.94
C ARG A 878 -14.44 30.53 7.40
N HIS A 879 -13.52 31.26 7.97
CA HIS A 879 -13.63 31.76 9.33
C HIS A 879 -14.28 33.15 9.32
N GLY A 880 -15.05 33.46 10.35
CA GLY A 880 -15.55 34.82 10.55
C GLY A 880 -14.48 35.79 11.05
N ALA A 881 -14.72 37.09 10.85
CA ALA A 881 -13.87 38.16 11.37
C ALA A 881 -13.71 38.09 12.90
N GLY A 882 -12.65 38.67 13.44
CA GLY A 882 -12.42 38.89 14.87
C GLY A 882 -13.40 39.91 15.47
N PRO A 883 -13.50 39.99 16.82
CA PRO A 883 -14.26 41.03 17.50
C PRO A 883 -13.59 42.40 17.28
N GLY A 884 -14.39 43.44 16.98
CA GLY A 884 -13.89 44.79 16.72
C GLY A 884 -13.24 45.44 17.95
N THR A 885 -12.21 46.25 17.75
CA THR A 885 -11.40 46.88 18.82
C THR A 885 -12.01 48.17 19.41
N ASN A 886 -13.16 48.63 18.94
CA ASN A 886 -13.74 49.90 19.39
C ASN A 886 -14.61 49.74 20.64
N CYS A 887 -14.00 49.80 21.82
CA CYS A 887 -14.66 50.15 23.10
C CYS A 887 -13.64 50.75 24.08
N GLU A 888 -13.11 51.94 23.76
CA GLU A 888 -12.66 52.84 24.83
C GLU A 888 -13.90 53.51 25.43
N GLY A 889 -14.30 53.07 26.64
CA GLY A 889 -15.19 53.85 27.50
C GLY A 889 -16.51 53.18 27.93
N SER A 890 -16.55 52.83 29.23
CA SER A 890 -17.70 52.74 30.14
C SER A 890 -18.59 51.46 30.19
N ASN A 891 -18.60 50.86 31.40
CA ASN A 891 -19.42 49.78 31.97
C ASN A 891 -19.31 48.37 31.36
N VAL A 892 -18.49 47.53 32.01
CA VAL A 892 -17.74 46.44 31.36
C VAL A 892 -18.36 45.04 31.52
N ASP A 893 -19.19 44.76 32.52
CA ASP A 893 -19.43 43.34 32.88
C ASP A 893 -20.68 42.68 32.26
N ALA A 894 -21.75 43.42 31.99
CA ALA A 894 -23.00 42.86 31.44
C ALA A 894 -23.24 43.16 29.94
N ALA A 895 -22.53 44.14 29.38
CA ALA A 895 -22.61 44.51 27.97
C ALA A 895 -21.62 43.73 27.08
N MET A 896 -20.52 43.21 27.66
CA MET A 896 -19.49 42.45 26.94
C MET A 896 -20.02 41.15 26.30
N ASP A 897 -21.00 40.50 26.93
CA ASP A 897 -21.49 39.20 26.46
C ASP A 897 -22.35 39.31 25.18
N LYS A 898 -23.07 40.43 25.00
CA LYS A 898 -23.83 40.74 23.78
C LYS A 898 -23.00 41.40 22.66
N LEU A 899 -21.83 41.97 22.99
CA LEU A 899 -20.93 42.61 22.02
C LEU A 899 -19.92 41.61 21.41
N SER A 900 -19.56 40.55 22.15
CA SER A 900 -18.56 39.53 21.78
C SER A 900 -18.87 38.76 20.48
N THR A 901 -20.15 38.55 20.18
CA THR A 901 -20.63 37.78 19.02
C THR A 901 -20.96 38.64 17.80
N LYS A 902 -20.74 39.96 17.88
CA LYS A 902 -21.01 40.90 16.79
C LYS A 902 -19.73 41.41 16.14
N ASP A 903 -19.76 41.64 14.84
CA ASP A 903 -18.64 42.16 14.06
C ASP A 903 -18.57 43.68 14.16
N ALA A 904 -17.56 44.28 13.51
CA ALA A 904 -17.39 45.74 13.46
C ALA A 904 -18.59 46.48 12.83
N LEU A 905 -19.46 45.77 12.09
CA LEU A 905 -20.68 46.28 11.47
C LEU A 905 -21.94 46.02 12.33
N GLY A 906 -21.79 45.45 13.54
CA GLY A 906 -22.89 45.11 14.44
C GLY A 906 -23.69 43.87 14.04
N ARG A 907 -23.24 43.11 13.02
CA ARG A 907 -23.83 41.86 12.54
C ARG A 907 -23.28 40.67 13.32
N GLN A 908 -24.01 39.56 13.36
CA GLN A 908 -23.51 38.35 14.04
C GLN A 908 -22.31 37.75 13.30
N ARG A 909 -21.21 37.52 14.02
CA ARG A 909 -19.96 36.97 13.46
C ARG A 909 -20.13 35.49 13.13
N LEU A 910 -19.57 35.08 11.99
CA LEU A 910 -19.39 33.67 11.69
C LEU A 910 -18.35 33.05 12.64
N GLY A 911 -18.52 31.77 12.93
CA GLY A 911 -17.62 31.03 13.80
C GLY A 911 -16.28 30.70 13.14
N CYS A 912 -15.30 30.33 13.96
CA CYS A 912 -14.11 29.62 13.48
C CYS A 912 -14.34 28.10 13.52
N TYR A 913 -13.34 27.34 13.09
CA TYR A 913 -13.36 25.87 13.13
C TYR A 913 -13.68 25.29 14.53
N PHE A 914 -13.31 25.99 15.61
CA PHE A 914 -13.50 25.56 16.99
C PHE A 914 -14.81 26.04 17.65
N CYS A 915 -15.70 26.74 16.94
CA CYS A 915 -16.93 27.28 17.54
C CYS A 915 -18.06 26.26 17.72
N ASN A 916 -18.09 25.21 16.90
CA ASN A 916 -19.26 24.31 16.81
C ASN A 916 -19.01 22.93 17.41
N ASP A 917 -17.95 22.77 18.22
CA ASP A 917 -17.53 21.48 18.77
C ASP A 917 -17.32 21.61 20.29
N VAL A 918 -18.02 20.80 21.09
CA VAL A 918 -18.12 20.94 22.56
C VAL A 918 -16.96 20.26 23.30
N VAL A 919 -15.80 20.11 22.64
CA VAL A 919 -14.65 19.36 23.19
C VAL A 919 -13.36 20.14 22.95
N ALA A 920 -12.51 20.23 23.97
CA ALA A 920 -11.21 20.87 23.87
C ALA A 920 -10.26 20.18 22.87
N PRO A 921 -9.18 20.85 22.42
CA PRO A 921 -8.24 20.33 21.42
C PRO A 921 -7.25 19.34 22.06
N VAL A 922 -7.70 18.52 23.01
CA VAL A 922 -6.87 17.56 23.76
C VAL A 922 -7.24 16.12 23.42
N ASP A 923 -8.46 15.90 22.92
CA ASP A 923 -9.03 14.58 22.69
C ASP A 923 -9.18 14.32 21.18
N SER A 924 -8.10 13.90 20.52
CA SER A 924 -8.07 13.61 19.07
C SER A 924 -8.37 12.13 18.73
N VAL A 925 -8.53 11.27 19.75
CA VAL A 925 -8.52 9.80 19.58
C VAL A 925 -9.91 9.17 19.77
N SER A 926 -10.85 9.83 20.46
CA SER A 926 -12.18 9.28 20.73
C SER A 926 -13.28 9.96 19.87
N ASN A 927 -14.05 9.15 19.13
CA ASN A 927 -15.34 9.50 18.50
C ASN A 927 -15.40 10.53 17.34
N ARG A 928 -14.33 10.81 16.58
CA ARG A 928 -14.40 11.78 15.44
C ARG A 928 -14.34 11.13 14.06
N THR A 929 -15.09 11.66 13.09
CA THR A 929 -15.07 11.21 11.68
C THR A 929 -14.16 12.05 10.77
N LEU A 930 -13.80 13.28 11.20
CA LEU A 930 -12.92 14.22 10.50
C LEU A 930 -11.64 14.46 11.33
N ASP A 931 -10.50 14.63 10.66
CA ASP A 931 -9.21 15.01 11.27
C ASP A 931 -8.68 14.05 12.36
N GLN A 932 -8.96 12.75 12.22
CA GLN A 932 -8.22 11.76 12.99
C GLN A 932 -6.77 11.72 12.51
N GLN A 933 -5.80 11.61 13.43
CA GLN A 933 -4.42 11.35 13.03
C GLN A 933 -4.34 10.08 12.17
N CYS A 934 -3.60 10.16 11.06
CA CYS A 934 -3.53 9.08 10.07
C CYS A 934 -4.89 8.72 9.44
N THR A 935 -5.83 9.67 9.28
CA THR A 935 -7.08 9.42 8.55
C THR A 935 -6.77 8.91 7.16
N VAL A 936 -7.31 7.74 6.83
CA VAL A 936 -7.24 7.22 5.47
C VAL A 936 -8.39 7.85 4.70
N THR A 937 -8.12 8.44 3.53
CA THR A 937 -9.12 9.20 2.78
C THR A 937 -9.35 8.55 1.42
N ARG A 938 -10.59 8.56 0.93
CA ARG A 938 -10.89 8.15 -0.45
C ARG A 938 -10.12 9.04 -1.45
N PRO A 939 -9.47 8.47 -2.49
CA PRO A 939 -8.59 9.20 -3.40
C PRO A 939 -9.16 10.48 -4.04
N GLY A 940 -10.43 10.50 -4.45
CA GLY A 940 -11.04 11.67 -5.10
C GLY A 940 -11.47 12.78 -4.12
N LEU A 941 -11.50 12.50 -2.82
CA LEU A 941 -12.07 13.38 -1.81
C LEU A 941 -11.26 14.67 -1.62
N ALA A 942 -9.93 14.57 -1.61
CA ALA A 942 -9.05 15.71 -1.42
C ALA A 942 -9.13 16.71 -2.56
N SER A 943 -9.24 16.25 -3.81
CA SER A 943 -9.40 17.11 -4.98
C SER A 943 -10.76 17.83 -4.98
N ILE A 944 -11.82 17.16 -4.52
CA ILE A 944 -13.15 17.78 -4.35
C ILE A 944 -13.09 18.88 -3.27
N ALA A 945 -12.53 18.58 -2.09
CA ALA A 945 -12.42 19.54 -1.00
C ALA A 945 -11.54 20.74 -1.39
N SER A 946 -10.40 20.50 -2.04
CA SER A 946 -9.48 21.55 -2.47
C SER A 946 -10.10 22.47 -3.53
N GLY A 947 -10.87 21.90 -4.48
CA GLY A 947 -11.63 22.69 -5.47
C GLY A 947 -12.66 23.60 -4.81
N ARG A 948 -13.35 23.13 -3.76
CA ARG A 948 -14.30 23.94 -2.99
C ARG A 948 -13.60 25.00 -2.14
N ALA A 949 -12.43 24.71 -1.57
CA ALA A 949 -11.67 25.66 -0.76
C ALA A 949 -11.16 26.85 -1.59
N ALA A 950 -10.57 26.58 -2.75
CA ALA A 950 -10.08 27.61 -3.67
C ALA A 950 -11.23 28.47 -4.23
N ASP A 951 -12.38 27.87 -4.50
CA ASP A 951 -13.56 28.58 -4.98
C ASP A 951 -14.21 29.44 -3.88
N LEU A 952 -14.27 28.95 -2.64
CA LEU A 952 -14.72 29.75 -1.49
C LEU A 952 -13.81 30.97 -1.30
N PHE A 953 -12.50 30.78 -1.40
CA PHE A 953 -11.50 31.86 -1.38
C PHE A 953 -11.73 32.90 -2.48
N THR A 954 -11.84 32.43 -3.73
CA THR A 954 -12.01 33.27 -4.91
C THR A 954 -13.25 34.17 -4.76
N ARG A 955 -14.35 33.61 -4.24
CA ARG A 955 -15.58 34.36 -3.97
C ARG A 955 -15.43 35.35 -2.83
N MET A 956 -14.80 34.96 -1.71
CA MET A 956 -14.51 35.86 -0.59
C MET A 956 -13.67 37.07 -1.02
N LEU A 957 -12.62 36.84 -1.81
CA LEU A 957 -11.70 37.91 -2.25
C LEU A 957 -12.39 38.96 -3.14
N ASN A 958 -13.41 38.54 -3.88
CA ASN A 958 -14.18 39.43 -4.75
C ASN A 958 -15.44 40.01 -4.09
N HIS A 959 -15.84 39.50 -2.92
CA HIS A 959 -16.99 40.02 -2.19
C HIS A 959 -16.67 41.40 -1.57
N PRO A 960 -17.56 42.41 -1.68
CA PRO A 960 -17.31 43.76 -1.17
C PRO A 960 -17.01 43.81 0.34
N ASP A 961 -17.72 42.99 1.12
CA ASP A 961 -17.53 42.92 2.59
C ASP A 961 -16.36 42.00 3.01
N GLY A 962 -15.69 41.31 2.07
CA GLY A 962 -14.55 40.43 2.35
C GLY A 962 -14.81 39.42 3.48
N ILE A 963 -13.99 39.48 4.54
CA ILE A 963 -14.11 38.62 5.73
C ILE A 963 -15.40 38.87 6.54
N HIS A 964 -16.00 40.06 6.43
CA HIS A 964 -17.25 40.43 7.10
C HIS A 964 -18.50 40.03 6.31
N ALA A 965 -18.34 39.37 5.16
CA ALA A 965 -19.47 38.91 4.36
C ALA A 965 -20.36 37.92 5.14
N PRO A 966 -21.70 38.08 5.13
CA PRO A 966 -22.61 37.14 5.77
C PRO A 966 -22.53 35.77 5.10
N GLY A 967 -22.87 34.71 5.83
CA GLY A 967 -22.88 33.36 5.27
C GLY A 967 -24.21 33.04 4.61
N ASP A 968 -24.17 32.47 3.41
CA ASP A 968 -25.37 32.03 2.70
C ASP A 968 -25.69 30.56 2.96
N ILE A 969 -26.98 30.21 2.94
CA ILE A 969 -27.45 28.82 2.90
C ILE A 969 -28.04 28.55 1.52
N ALA A 970 -27.68 27.42 0.91
CA ALA A 970 -28.27 26.97 -0.35
C ALA A 970 -29.81 26.91 -0.25
N GLY A 971 -30.50 27.53 -1.19
CA GLY A 971 -31.98 27.62 -1.22
C GLY A 971 -32.56 28.93 -0.66
N THR A 972 -31.75 29.78 -0.02
CA THR A 972 -32.16 31.16 0.31
C THR A 972 -31.88 32.09 -0.88
N SER A 973 -32.89 32.86 -1.28
CA SER A 973 -32.88 33.68 -2.50
C SER A 973 -32.01 34.94 -2.35
N GLY A 974 -30.70 34.77 -2.51
CA GLY A 974 -29.74 35.86 -2.69
C GLY A 974 -29.12 35.78 -4.08
N GLU A 975 -29.63 36.57 -5.04
CA GLU A 975 -28.99 36.72 -6.35
C GLU A 975 -27.76 37.64 -6.23
N HIS A 976 -26.67 37.12 -5.66
CA HIS A 976 -25.36 37.76 -5.75
C HIS A 976 -24.70 37.42 -7.09
N THR A 977 -24.11 38.43 -7.75
CA THR A 977 -23.43 38.29 -9.06
C THR A 977 -22.29 37.25 -9.03
N LEU A 978 -21.75 36.93 -7.85
CA LEU A 978 -20.67 35.96 -7.62
C LEU A 978 -21.16 34.57 -7.14
N GLY A 979 -22.47 34.36 -7.01
CA GLY A 979 -23.07 33.16 -6.41
C GLY A 979 -23.10 33.20 -4.88
N LEU A 980 -23.49 32.07 -4.27
CA LEU A 980 -23.60 31.93 -2.81
C LEU A 980 -22.23 31.98 -2.14
N LEU A 981 -22.15 32.55 -0.94
CA LEU A 981 -20.94 32.57 -0.11
C LEU A 981 -21.19 31.86 1.23
N PRO A 982 -21.22 30.52 1.25
CA PRO A 982 -21.51 29.76 2.46
C PRO A 982 -20.44 29.94 3.54
N HIS A 983 -20.82 29.70 4.79
CA HIS A 983 -19.87 29.62 5.89
C HIS A 983 -19.13 28.27 5.89
N GLN A 984 -19.89 27.17 5.93
CA GLN A 984 -19.37 25.80 5.87
C GLN A 984 -20.00 25.03 4.71
N ILE A 985 -19.18 24.24 4.04
CA ILE A 985 -19.57 23.27 3.03
C ILE A 985 -19.14 21.90 3.54
N ARG A 986 -20.10 21.02 3.80
CA ARG A 986 -19.87 19.62 4.17
C ARG A 986 -20.35 18.72 3.05
N GLY A 987 -19.56 17.73 2.67
CA GLY A 987 -20.00 16.75 1.69
C GLY A 987 -19.63 15.34 2.10
N SER A 988 -20.48 14.39 1.70
CA SER A 988 -20.22 12.95 1.81
C SER A 988 -20.17 12.33 0.42
N LEU A 989 -19.17 11.49 0.17
CA LEU A 989 -19.11 10.67 -1.03
C LEU A 989 -20.09 9.51 -0.96
N SER A 990 -20.23 8.83 0.19
CA SER A 990 -21.09 7.63 0.30
C SER A 990 -22.54 7.93 -0.06
N GLN A 991 -23.04 9.11 0.31
CA GLN A 991 -24.39 9.58 0.00
C GLN A 991 -24.47 10.57 -1.16
N TYR A 992 -23.32 11.01 -1.70
CA TYR A 992 -23.25 12.09 -2.68
C TYR A 992 -24.07 13.34 -2.28
N ASN A 993 -24.03 13.68 -1.00
CA ASN A 993 -24.71 14.86 -0.46
C ASN A 993 -23.77 16.06 -0.36
N LEU A 994 -24.35 17.25 -0.35
CA LEU A 994 -23.66 18.52 -0.14
C LEU A 994 -24.54 19.39 0.74
N LEU A 995 -24.02 19.79 1.89
CA LEU A 995 -24.72 20.61 2.88
C LEU A 995 -23.97 21.93 3.08
N THR A 996 -24.70 23.02 3.00
CA THR A 996 -24.20 24.34 3.42
C THR A 996 -24.74 24.66 4.81
N LEU A 997 -23.86 24.91 5.77
CA LEU A 997 -24.24 25.20 7.15
C LEU A 997 -23.77 26.59 7.57
N LEU A 998 -24.60 27.25 8.35
CA LEU A 998 -24.25 28.45 9.10
C LEU A 998 -23.87 28.07 10.53
N GLY A 999 -22.80 28.69 11.02
CA GLY A 999 -22.31 28.49 12.37
C GLY A 999 -21.77 29.82 12.86
N TYR A 1000 -22.29 30.30 13.98
CA TYR A 1000 -21.93 31.62 14.49
C TYR A 1000 -20.83 31.52 15.55
N SER A 1001 -20.16 32.63 15.82
CA SER A 1001 -19.15 32.70 16.87
C SER A 1001 -19.77 32.43 18.24
N SER A 1002 -19.13 31.57 19.04
CA SER A 1002 -19.51 31.32 20.43
C SER A 1002 -18.65 32.13 21.40
N SER A 1003 -19.26 32.64 22.47
CA SER A 1003 -18.54 33.27 23.59
C SER A 1003 -17.63 32.29 24.34
N HIS A 1004 -17.93 30.98 24.25
CA HIS A 1004 -17.15 29.90 24.88
C HIS A 1004 -16.12 29.27 23.93
N CYS A 1005 -15.86 29.88 22.77
CA CYS A 1005 -14.91 29.32 21.81
C CYS A 1005 -13.47 29.44 22.30
N ILE A 1006 -12.74 28.33 22.32
CA ILE A 1006 -11.33 28.22 22.72
C ILE A 1006 -10.31 28.89 21.78
N ALA A 1007 -10.74 29.47 20.65
CA ALA A 1007 -9.84 30.07 19.66
C ALA A 1007 -10.23 31.51 19.29
N CYS A 1008 -11.51 31.79 19.05
CA CYS A 1008 -11.95 33.09 18.52
C CYS A 1008 -12.87 33.89 19.46
N SER A 1009 -13.04 33.45 20.71
CA SER A 1009 -13.82 34.19 21.71
C SER A 1009 -13.09 35.46 22.15
N ASN A 1010 -13.86 36.43 22.63
CA ASN A 1010 -13.28 37.67 23.16
C ASN A 1010 -12.37 37.42 24.38
N ALA A 1011 -12.69 36.42 25.23
CA ALA A 1011 -11.87 36.05 26.38
C ALA A 1011 -10.46 35.59 25.96
N VAL A 1012 -10.39 34.66 25.00
CA VAL A 1012 -9.11 34.15 24.47
C VAL A 1012 -8.30 35.25 23.79
N LEU A 1013 -8.95 36.06 22.94
CA LEU A 1013 -8.25 37.14 22.23
C LEU A 1013 -7.76 38.24 23.16
N SER A 1014 -8.54 38.60 24.19
CA SER A 1014 -8.13 39.60 25.19
C SER A 1014 -6.92 39.11 25.98
N GLU A 1015 -6.91 37.82 26.37
CA GLU A 1015 -5.80 37.22 27.10
C GLU A 1015 -4.53 37.11 26.22
N TYR A 1016 -4.68 36.71 24.95
CA TYR A 1016 -3.58 36.71 23.99
C TYR A 1016 -3.02 38.12 23.74
N ARG A 1017 -3.85 39.14 23.57
CA ARG A 1017 -3.40 40.54 23.41
C ARG A 1017 -2.67 41.06 24.64
N ARG A 1018 -3.06 40.61 25.83
CA ARG A 1018 -2.45 41.02 27.11
C ARG A 1018 -1.10 40.36 27.37
N ARG A 1019 -0.94 39.08 27.03
CA ARG A 1019 0.24 38.25 27.40
C ARG A 1019 1.11 37.82 26.23
N GLY A 1020 0.65 37.96 25.00
CA GLY A 1020 1.38 37.55 23.80
C GLY A 1020 1.74 36.07 23.80
N MET A 1021 3.00 35.76 23.49
CA MET A 1021 3.47 34.38 23.35
C MET A 1021 3.56 33.62 24.68
N ASP A 1022 3.62 34.30 25.81
CA ASP A 1022 3.57 33.63 27.12
C ASP A 1022 2.23 32.91 27.34
N PHE A 1023 1.14 33.47 26.82
CA PHE A 1023 -0.16 32.81 26.80
C PHE A 1023 -0.14 31.58 25.88
N VAL A 1024 0.41 31.71 24.67
CA VAL A 1024 0.51 30.61 23.70
C VAL A 1024 1.33 29.46 24.29
N MET A 1025 2.48 29.75 24.89
CA MET A 1025 3.33 28.74 25.54
C MET A 1025 2.64 28.09 26.73
N GLN A 1026 1.85 28.83 27.52
CA GLN A 1026 1.05 28.22 28.57
C GLN A 1026 0.03 27.25 27.98
N VAL A 1027 -0.72 27.66 26.96
CA VAL A 1027 -1.74 26.80 26.30
C VAL A 1027 -1.14 25.53 25.71
N ILE A 1028 0.05 25.62 25.11
CA ILE A 1028 0.75 24.44 24.56
C ILE A 1028 1.04 23.41 25.66
N ASN A 1029 1.50 23.88 26.82
CA ASN A 1029 1.88 23.02 27.94
C ASN A 1029 0.69 22.59 28.82
N GLU A 1030 -0.34 23.42 28.93
CA GLU A 1030 -1.49 23.27 29.82
C GLU A 1030 -2.80 23.51 29.03
N PRO A 1031 -3.26 22.56 28.20
CA PRO A 1031 -4.37 22.83 27.29
C PRO A 1031 -5.73 22.98 28.00
N THR A 1032 -5.89 22.44 29.21
CA THR A 1032 -7.10 22.63 30.04
C THR A 1032 -7.32 24.09 30.42
N TYR A 1033 -6.27 24.91 30.39
CA TYR A 1033 -6.36 26.34 30.65
C TYR A 1033 -7.31 27.05 29.68
N LEU A 1034 -7.39 26.60 28.42
CA LEU A 1034 -8.34 27.18 27.46
C LEU A 1034 -9.79 26.91 27.86
N GLU A 1035 -10.09 25.70 28.34
CA GLU A 1035 -11.44 25.31 28.74
C GLU A 1035 -11.93 26.17 29.91
N ASP A 1036 -11.06 26.34 30.91
CA ASP A 1036 -11.31 27.14 32.10
C ASP A 1036 -11.46 28.63 31.75
N LEU A 1037 -10.59 29.16 30.89
CA LEU A 1037 -10.65 30.56 30.44
C LEU A 1037 -11.95 30.88 29.72
N THR A 1038 -12.49 29.93 28.94
CA THR A 1038 -13.72 30.14 28.17
C THR A 1038 -15.00 29.71 28.89
N GLY A 1039 -14.90 29.19 30.12
CA GLY A 1039 -16.05 28.63 30.85
C GLY A 1039 -16.60 27.35 30.22
N LEU A 1040 -15.85 26.71 29.31
CA LEU A 1040 -16.27 25.48 28.63
C LEU A 1040 -16.31 24.31 29.63
N THR A 1041 -15.39 24.29 30.61
CA THR A 1041 -15.36 23.31 31.70
C THR A 1041 -16.68 23.26 32.46
N ASP A 1042 -17.26 24.42 32.77
CA ASP A 1042 -18.52 24.51 33.49
C ASP A 1042 -19.73 24.20 32.59
N LEU A 1043 -19.66 24.59 31.31
CA LEU A 1043 -20.65 24.20 30.31
C LEU A 1043 -20.73 22.67 30.15
N MET A 1044 -19.58 21.99 30.03
CA MET A 1044 -19.50 20.53 29.92
C MET A 1044 -20.04 19.82 31.18
N LYS A 1045 -19.72 20.34 32.38
CA LYS A 1045 -20.31 19.84 33.63
C LYS A 1045 -21.83 19.99 33.63
N SER A 1046 -22.35 21.15 33.22
CA SER A 1046 -23.81 21.40 33.18
C SER A 1046 -24.54 20.52 32.16
N ALA A 1047 -23.92 20.22 31.01
CA ALA A 1047 -24.48 19.35 29.99
C ALA A 1047 -24.52 17.88 30.44
N ASN A 1048 -23.51 17.40 31.17
CA ASN A 1048 -23.49 16.05 31.74
C ASN A 1048 -24.56 15.84 32.83
N PHE A 1049 -24.95 16.88 33.55
CA PHE A 1049 -26.09 16.84 34.49
C PHE A 1049 -27.46 16.74 33.77
N SER A 1050 -27.51 16.99 32.46
CA SER A 1050 -28.73 17.06 31.66
C SER A 1050 -29.00 15.79 30.83
N GLN A 1051 -28.16 14.75 30.95
CA GLN A 1051 -28.47 13.44 30.36
C GLN A 1051 -29.66 12.83 31.12
N VAL A 1052 -30.83 13.05 30.55
CA VAL A 1052 -32.09 12.36 30.86
C VAL A 1052 -31.82 10.85 30.93
N GLU A 1053 -32.12 10.24 32.08
CA GLU A 1053 -32.32 8.80 32.19
C GLU A 1053 -33.36 8.40 31.14
N TRP A 1054 -32.90 7.80 30.05
CA TRP A 1054 -33.77 6.92 29.28
C TRP A 1054 -34.05 5.75 30.21
N VAL A 1055 -35.18 5.83 30.91
CA VAL A 1055 -35.78 4.65 31.54
C VAL A 1055 -36.03 3.70 30.37
N ASP A 1056 -35.24 2.65 30.28
CA ASP A 1056 -35.54 1.51 29.41
C ASP A 1056 -36.93 1.02 29.86
N GLU A 1057 -37.97 1.34 29.09
CA GLU A 1057 -39.21 0.59 29.11
C GLU A 1057 -38.85 -0.81 28.62
N SER A 1058 -38.40 -1.66 29.54
CA SER A 1058 -38.33 -3.09 29.33
C SER A 1058 -39.75 -3.58 29.13
N ASP A 1059 -40.03 -4.13 27.95
CA ASP A 1059 -41.19 -4.97 27.68
C ASP A 1059 -41.25 -6.10 28.73
N GLU A 1060 -42.02 -5.86 29.79
CA GLU A 1060 -42.58 -6.89 30.65
C GLU A 1060 -43.72 -7.58 29.89
N ASP A 1061 -43.42 -8.74 29.30
CA ASP A 1061 -44.44 -9.73 28.94
C ASP A 1061 -44.04 -11.08 29.56
N ALA A 1062 -44.44 -11.31 30.83
CA ALA A 1062 -44.83 -12.63 31.34
C ALA A 1062 -45.50 -12.58 32.75
N PHE A 1063 -46.82 -12.84 32.78
CA PHE A 1063 -47.68 -13.28 33.90
C PHE A 1063 -48.06 -12.21 34.96
N VAL A 1064 -49.34 -11.94 35.28
CA VAL A 1064 -50.39 -12.86 35.77
C VAL A 1064 -51.79 -12.25 35.54
N GLU A 1065 -52.75 -13.14 35.25
CA GLU A 1065 -54.21 -12.99 35.16
C GLU A 1065 -54.88 -12.06 36.20
N ILE A 1066 -55.83 -11.22 35.74
CA ILE A 1066 -57.29 -11.23 36.02
C ILE A 1066 -57.93 -9.99 35.37
#